data_AF-A0A9N9GA82-F1
#
_entry.id   AF-A0A9N9GA82-F1
#
_cell.length_a   1.000
_cell.length_b   1.000
_cell.length_c   1.000
_cell.angle_alpha   90.00
_cell.angle_beta   90.00
_cell.angle_gamma   90.00
#
_symmetry.space_group_name_H-M   'P 1'
#
loop_
_entity.id
_entity.type
_entity.pdbx_description
1 polymer ?
#
loop_
_entity_poly.entity_id
_entity_poly.type
_entity_poly.pdbx_seq_one_letter_code
_entity_poly.pdbx_strand_id
1 'polypeptide(L)'
;MSSTSQIHKALSKELEALSFEVKDEKFYEYLDKLGSLPHAEKEAKFKDFLDKTEQIYNNTSNISSFHVDDNYTPYQIDEYRKKAIANRSFSFAMQHNLEHIISERLANFFNVNSKLIGSGVDGKQLQQVTCANINIANRFFCKKIADKLCSSCHVISYCSKECQKMHWKFHKINCKSDIASKDWKPDYINEMRTPAFYSNQPFVSFNPLIREYLWGNIPAIDIVNLASNELADGKSCSDYKDPINLLFAASGDLNDVITSVNGLPLDFNQPVNICINDYAERVVIRNFIILYLLAELGKDAIDLVIHIWYSSALTDKQSLKCIEILSKILQDKLDSKVKKGYTFEFGKLKVRTHFNSETWMCLAEMLSNDIDLQTAVDMRNDIMLNPAREDYRHRYMQRLTPGERICFDNFRHHGILLPYGVMNAHHNTPNRFIIDRMFGWTMADSSDPLSGWDIFNIAQVKCGTAKEDIYGKLFFYLREQFEKFVDRLQKLTINFDLYDEDALELGEKLKGRKFDRIHVTNLSDELYVGIKPTLTKFQPLLNANNPHATLITLFMNWLPSIPESDKIRIMESIIMKKASKYKKNCNPSFFEVSNMASMVTNKASTEATTLYDHTQAFDSYMKKMGANKTAEKVGLRRREVHKIVPKRLGACMKQGEQHNVLSLEDERDRHLLFDVGSHTFLERYAEWEIVA
;
A
#
# COMPACT_ATOMS: atom_id res chain seq x y z
N MET A 1 -28.34 41.20 -28.99
CA MET A 1 -27.11 40.77 -28.29
C MET A 1 -26.94 39.28 -28.55
N SER A 2 -25.78 38.82 -29.03
CA SER A 2 -25.54 37.38 -29.22
C SER A 2 -25.64 36.64 -27.88
N SER A 3 -25.99 35.34 -27.90
CA SER A 3 -26.01 34.49 -26.71
C SER A 3 -24.69 34.57 -25.92
N THR A 4 -23.55 34.63 -26.63
CA THR A 4 -22.21 34.80 -26.05
C THR A 4 -22.06 36.10 -25.25
N SER A 5 -22.62 37.22 -25.72
CA SER A 5 -22.55 38.51 -25.02
C SER A 5 -23.31 38.51 -23.68
N GLN A 6 -24.42 37.75 -23.60
CA GLN A 6 -25.17 37.58 -22.36
C GLN A 6 -24.41 36.69 -21.36
N ILE A 7 -23.75 35.63 -21.84
CA ILE A 7 -22.90 34.76 -21.03
C ILE A 7 -21.72 35.54 -20.43
N HIS A 8 -21.05 36.39 -21.22
CA HIS A 8 -19.96 37.25 -20.73
C HIS A 8 -20.39 38.17 -19.59
N LYS A 9 -21.56 38.80 -19.72
CA LYS A 9 -22.09 39.71 -18.69
C LYS A 9 -22.48 38.94 -17.41
N ALA A 10 -23.01 37.73 -17.55
CA ALA A 10 -23.34 36.86 -16.42
C ALA A 10 -22.06 36.40 -15.69
N LEU A 11 -21.05 35.92 -16.42
CA LEU A 11 -19.77 35.48 -15.86
C LEU A 11 -19.05 36.61 -15.12
N SER A 12 -18.97 37.82 -15.67
CA SER A 12 -18.35 38.95 -14.95
C SER A 12 -19.07 39.28 -13.64
N LYS A 13 -20.41 39.26 -13.64
CA LYS A 13 -21.21 39.53 -12.44
C LYS A 13 -21.06 38.42 -11.39
N GLU A 14 -20.99 37.16 -11.81
CA GLU A 14 -20.81 36.02 -10.92
C GLU A 14 -19.39 35.97 -10.34
N LEU A 15 -18.38 36.27 -11.15
CA LEU A 15 -17.00 36.40 -10.70
C LEU A 15 -16.84 37.52 -9.67
N GLU A 16 -17.60 38.62 -9.79
CA GLU A 16 -17.72 39.65 -8.74
C GLU A 16 -18.49 39.15 -7.51
N ALA A 17 -19.58 38.40 -7.67
CA ALA A 17 -20.32 37.84 -6.53
C ALA A 17 -19.50 36.82 -5.72
N LEU A 18 -18.60 36.08 -6.37
CA LEU A 18 -17.67 35.15 -5.72
C LEU A 18 -16.72 35.83 -4.72
N SER A 19 -16.46 37.15 -4.83
CA SER A 19 -15.65 37.86 -3.82
C SER A 19 -16.44 38.25 -2.56
N PHE A 20 -17.77 38.10 -2.54
CA PHE A 20 -18.63 38.54 -1.44
C PHE A 20 -19.38 37.40 -0.74
N GLU A 21 -19.77 36.35 -1.46
CA GLU A 21 -20.47 35.19 -0.90
C GLU A 21 -19.86 33.90 -1.48
N VAL A 22 -18.82 33.39 -0.82
CA VAL A 22 -18.10 32.18 -1.26
C VAL A 22 -18.92 30.94 -0.88
N LYS A 23 -19.88 30.55 -1.72
CA LYS A 23 -20.57 29.25 -1.65
C LYS A 23 -20.09 28.34 -2.78
N ASP A 24 -19.82 27.08 -2.46
CA ASP A 24 -19.33 26.07 -3.39
C ASP A 24 -20.19 25.91 -4.66
N GLU A 25 -21.52 26.06 -4.52
CA GLU A 25 -22.49 26.02 -5.63
C GLU A 25 -22.22 27.10 -6.69
N LYS A 26 -21.82 28.31 -6.27
CA LYS A 26 -21.53 29.40 -7.22
C LYS A 26 -20.27 29.16 -8.03
N PHE A 27 -19.30 28.42 -7.50
CA PHE A 27 -18.12 28.01 -8.27
C PHE A 27 -18.48 26.97 -9.34
N TYR A 28 -19.39 26.04 -9.04
CA TYR A 28 -19.88 25.07 -10.02
C TYR A 28 -20.58 25.78 -11.18
N GLU A 29 -21.56 26.64 -10.87
CA GLU A 29 -22.31 27.36 -11.89
C GLU A 29 -21.40 28.22 -12.79
N TYR A 30 -20.37 28.83 -12.21
CA TYR A 30 -19.41 29.63 -12.96
C TYR A 30 -18.60 28.77 -13.93
N LEU A 31 -18.02 27.65 -13.48
CA LEU A 31 -17.22 26.77 -14.33
C LEU A 31 -18.09 26.11 -15.42
N ASP A 32 -19.32 25.71 -15.12
CA ASP A 32 -20.25 25.16 -16.12
C ASP A 32 -20.55 26.18 -17.24
N LYS A 33 -20.84 27.43 -16.86
CA LYS A 33 -21.06 28.53 -17.83
C LYS A 33 -19.80 28.82 -18.64
N LEU A 34 -18.64 28.82 -17.99
CA LEU A 34 -17.34 29.01 -18.64
C LEU A 34 -17.06 27.91 -19.69
N GLY A 35 -17.46 26.67 -19.41
CA GLY A 35 -17.33 25.52 -20.31
C GLY A 35 -18.04 25.70 -21.67
N SER A 36 -19.07 26.54 -21.73
CA SER A 36 -19.84 26.84 -22.95
C SER A 36 -19.18 27.83 -23.91
N LEU A 37 -18.11 28.51 -23.50
CA LEU A 37 -17.42 29.51 -24.33
C LEU A 37 -16.50 28.88 -25.39
N PRO A 38 -16.23 29.60 -26.51
CA PRO A 38 -15.17 29.23 -27.45
C PRO A 38 -13.81 29.12 -26.76
N HIS A 39 -12.92 28.24 -27.26
CA HIS A 39 -11.67 27.89 -26.58
C HIS A 39 -10.81 29.09 -26.13
N ALA A 40 -10.53 30.04 -27.03
CA ALA A 40 -9.69 31.21 -26.70
C ALA A 40 -10.32 32.11 -25.61
N GLU A 41 -11.64 32.29 -25.65
CA GLU A 41 -12.38 33.08 -24.65
C GLU A 41 -12.46 32.34 -23.31
N LYS A 42 -12.69 31.03 -23.35
CA LYS A 42 -12.68 30.13 -22.19
C LYS A 42 -11.34 30.16 -21.49
N GLU A 43 -10.25 30.01 -22.23
CA GLU A 43 -8.88 30.07 -21.71
C GLU A 43 -8.61 31.40 -20.99
N ALA A 44 -8.93 32.53 -21.63
CA ALA A 44 -8.70 33.85 -21.03
C ALA A 44 -9.54 34.05 -19.75
N LYS A 45 -10.81 33.64 -19.77
CA LYS A 45 -11.71 33.75 -18.61
C LYS A 45 -11.37 32.77 -17.49
N PHE A 46 -10.83 31.59 -17.81
CA PHE A 46 -10.32 30.65 -16.82
C PHE A 46 -9.07 31.19 -16.11
N LYS A 47 -8.16 31.84 -16.84
CA LYS A 47 -7.02 32.56 -16.26
C LYS A 47 -7.48 33.65 -15.28
N ASP A 48 -8.45 34.47 -15.66
CA ASP A 48 -9.04 35.52 -14.82
C ASP A 48 -9.72 34.95 -13.56
N PHE A 49 -10.46 33.84 -13.71
CA PHE A 49 -11.06 33.11 -12.59
C PHE A 49 -10.02 32.66 -11.57
N LEU A 50 -8.95 32.01 -12.05
CA LEU A 50 -7.86 31.60 -11.20
C LEU A 50 -7.26 32.83 -10.51
N ASP A 51 -6.80 33.84 -11.24
CA ASP A 51 -6.13 35.02 -10.65
C ASP A 51 -6.97 35.70 -9.56
N LYS A 52 -8.30 35.77 -9.76
CA LYS A 52 -9.19 36.33 -8.76
C LYS A 52 -9.34 35.45 -7.53
N THR A 53 -9.44 34.13 -7.69
CA THR A 53 -9.48 33.21 -6.55
C THR A 53 -8.18 33.28 -5.73
N GLU A 54 -7.01 33.36 -6.37
CA GLU A 54 -5.74 33.58 -5.67
C GLU A 54 -5.75 34.86 -4.83
N GLN A 55 -6.21 35.99 -5.39
CA GLN A 55 -6.31 37.26 -4.67
C GLN A 55 -7.25 37.18 -3.47
N ILE A 56 -8.36 36.44 -3.56
CA ILE A 56 -9.29 36.25 -2.44
C ILE A 56 -8.59 35.52 -1.29
N TYR A 57 -7.82 34.47 -1.58
CA TYR A 57 -7.20 33.63 -0.55
C TYR A 57 -5.86 34.14 -0.02
N ASN A 58 -5.09 34.89 -0.82
CA ASN A 58 -3.84 35.52 -0.35
C ASN A 58 -4.10 36.74 0.55
N ASN A 59 -5.29 37.34 0.52
CA ASN A 59 -5.69 38.46 1.40
C ASN A 59 -6.27 38.02 2.75
N THR A 60 -5.88 36.84 3.24
CA THR A 60 -6.45 36.08 4.38
C THR A 60 -6.38 36.75 5.76
N SER A 61 -5.87 37.99 5.88
CA SER A 61 -5.96 38.80 7.11
C SER A 61 -7.39 39.24 7.50
N ASN A 62 -8.42 38.96 6.69
CA ASN A 62 -9.80 39.43 6.90
C ASN A 62 -10.88 38.33 7.07
N ILE A 63 -10.55 37.06 7.33
CA ILE A 63 -11.55 35.96 7.47
C ILE A 63 -12.20 35.92 8.89
N SER A 64 -12.25 37.04 9.61
CA SER A 64 -12.93 37.12 10.91
C SER A 64 -14.44 37.39 10.80
N SER A 65 -14.98 37.61 9.59
CA SER A 65 -16.35 38.11 9.40
C SER A 65 -17.33 37.18 8.67
N PHE A 66 -17.03 35.89 8.48
CA PHE A 66 -17.92 35.00 7.72
C PHE A 66 -18.84 34.18 8.63
N HIS A 67 -20.15 34.21 8.33
CA HIS A 67 -21.20 33.51 9.08
C HIS A 67 -20.92 32.01 9.21
N VAL A 68 -21.11 31.55 10.43
CA VAL A 68 -20.77 30.23 10.97
C VAL A 68 -21.81 29.20 10.53
N ASP A 69 -21.35 28.14 9.87
CA ASP A 69 -22.04 26.85 9.84
C ASP A 69 -21.32 25.93 10.85
N ASP A 70 -22.07 25.28 11.73
CA ASP A 70 -21.66 24.98 13.12
C ASP A 70 -20.52 23.96 13.34
N ASN A 71 -19.81 23.46 12.32
CA ASN A 71 -18.89 22.33 12.48
C ASN A 71 -17.41 22.58 12.12
N TYR A 72 -17.04 23.66 11.42
CA TYR A 72 -15.65 23.92 11.00
C TYR A 72 -15.02 25.22 11.52
N THR A 73 -13.72 25.22 11.86
CA THR A 73 -12.99 26.47 12.17
C THR A 73 -12.83 27.32 10.91
N PRO A 74 -12.70 28.66 11.00
CA PRO A 74 -12.38 29.51 9.85
C PRO A 74 -11.17 29.00 9.03
N TYR A 75 -10.17 28.42 9.71
CA TYR A 75 -9.01 27.79 9.07
C TYR A 75 -9.35 26.49 8.31
N GLN A 76 -10.20 25.62 8.88
CA GLN A 76 -10.65 24.40 8.20
C GLN A 76 -11.56 24.71 7.02
N ILE A 77 -12.40 25.74 7.12
CA ILE A 77 -13.25 26.22 6.01
C ILE A 77 -12.37 26.74 4.88
N ASP A 78 -11.32 27.49 5.19
CA ASP A 78 -10.36 28.01 4.21
C ASP A 78 -9.64 26.88 3.46
N GLU A 79 -9.08 25.90 4.17
CA GLU A 79 -8.39 24.75 3.56
C GLU A 79 -9.33 23.85 2.75
N TYR A 80 -10.54 23.59 3.27
CA TYR A 80 -11.57 22.83 2.55
C TYR A 80 -11.97 23.52 1.23
N ARG A 81 -12.21 24.84 1.27
CA ARG A 81 -12.58 25.61 0.07
C ARG A 81 -11.44 25.70 -0.94
N LYS A 82 -10.21 25.92 -0.46
CA LYS A 82 -8.99 25.85 -1.29
C LYS A 82 -8.93 24.54 -2.05
N LYS A 83 -9.11 23.41 -1.36
CA LYS A 83 -9.16 22.09 -1.99
C LYS A 83 -10.31 21.95 -2.99
N ALA A 84 -11.52 22.39 -2.66
CA ALA A 84 -12.66 22.29 -3.57
C ALA A 84 -12.38 23.04 -4.89
N ILE A 85 -11.78 24.22 -4.81
CA ILE A 85 -11.38 25.01 -5.98
C ILE A 85 -10.23 24.32 -6.72
N ALA A 86 -9.23 23.79 -6.01
CA ALA A 86 -8.11 23.06 -6.62
C ALA A 86 -8.59 21.91 -7.48
N ASN A 87 -9.41 21.03 -6.88
CA ASN A 87 -9.94 19.84 -7.54
C ASN A 87 -10.76 20.23 -8.77
N ARG A 88 -11.71 21.15 -8.64
CA ARG A 88 -12.58 21.53 -9.75
C ARG A 88 -11.86 22.26 -10.85
N SER A 89 -10.93 23.14 -10.50
CA SER A 89 -10.10 23.84 -11.50
C SER A 89 -9.30 22.83 -12.30
N PHE A 90 -8.68 21.85 -11.62
CA PHE A 90 -7.95 20.77 -12.28
C PHE A 90 -8.87 19.94 -13.19
N SER A 91 -10.00 19.45 -12.69
CA SER A 91 -10.96 18.66 -13.49
C SER A 91 -11.52 19.45 -14.68
N PHE A 92 -11.87 20.72 -14.49
CA PHE A 92 -12.34 21.60 -15.56
C PHE A 92 -11.27 21.79 -16.65
N ALA A 93 -10.03 22.02 -16.24
CA ALA A 93 -8.94 22.23 -17.17
C ALA A 93 -8.67 20.98 -18.02
N MET A 94 -8.63 19.80 -17.39
CA MET A 94 -8.48 18.53 -18.09
C MET A 94 -9.65 18.27 -19.06
N GLN A 95 -10.89 18.56 -18.65
CA GLN A 95 -12.07 18.39 -19.52
C GLN A 95 -12.05 19.31 -20.76
N HIS A 96 -11.35 20.43 -20.70
CA HIS A 96 -11.35 21.45 -21.74
C HIS A 96 -10.00 21.68 -22.43
N ASN A 97 -9.02 20.81 -22.20
CA ASN A 97 -7.65 20.90 -22.73
C ASN A 97 -6.94 22.22 -22.34
N LEU A 98 -7.05 22.60 -21.06
CA LEU A 98 -6.47 23.81 -20.47
C LEU A 98 -5.43 23.50 -19.36
N GLU A 99 -4.88 22.29 -19.35
CA GLU A 99 -3.90 21.80 -18.36
C GLU A 99 -2.61 22.62 -18.31
N HIS A 100 -2.25 23.33 -19.38
CA HIS A 100 -1.12 24.28 -19.39
C HIS A 100 -1.37 25.47 -18.46
N ILE A 101 -2.63 25.87 -18.27
CA ILE A 101 -3.01 27.00 -17.41
C ILE A 101 -2.88 26.63 -15.93
N ILE A 102 -3.34 25.41 -15.61
CA ILE A 102 -3.21 24.78 -14.29
C ILE A 102 -1.75 24.74 -13.89
N SER A 103 -0.92 24.28 -14.80
CA SER A 103 0.51 24.18 -14.67
C SER A 103 1.18 25.53 -14.36
N GLU A 104 0.86 26.58 -15.12
CA GLU A 104 1.39 27.93 -14.91
C GLU A 104 0.94 28.56 -13.57
N ARG A 105 -0.31 28.32 -13.16
CA ARG A 105 -0.94 29.11 -12.10
C ARG A 105 -1.07 28.37 -10.77
N LEU A 106 -1.47 27.10 -10.73
CA LEU A 106 -1.76 26.39 -9.46
C LEU A 106 -0.58 26.30 -8.48
N ALA A 107 0.65 26.37 -8.97
CA ALA A 107 1.85 26.41 -8.16
C ALA A 107 1.83 27.53 -7.09
N ASN A 108 1.18 28.67 -7.39
CA ASN A 108 1.10 29.83 -6.51
C ASN A 108 -0.14 29.81 -5.59
N PHE A 109 -1.14 28.98 -5.92
CA PHE A 109 -2.46 28.98 -5.26
C PHE A 109 -2.47 28.17 -3.97
N PHE A 110 -1.72 27.06 -3.96
CA PHE A 110 -1.77 26.06 -2.91
C PHE A 110 -0.38 25.84 -2.33
N ASN A 111 0.26 26.90 -1.80
CA ASN A 111 1.51 26.76 -1.06
C ASN A 111 1.25 26.13 0.30
N VAL A 112 1.10 24.80 0.33
CA VAL A 112 0.95 24.04 1.57
C VAL A 112 2.33 23.79 2.16
N ASN A 113 2.52 24.27 3.40
CA ASN A 113 3.75 24.02 4.17
C ASN A 113 3.95 22.50 4.34
N SER A 114 5.03 21.96 3.75
CA SER A 114 5.36 20.53 3.79
C SER A 114 5.47 19.99 5.20
N LYS A 115 5.88 20.81 6.18
CA LYS A 115 6.01 20.39 7.58
C LYS A 115 4.67 20.12 8.27
N LEU A 116 3.56 20.52 7.63
CA LEU A 116 2.20 20.42 8.16
C LEU A 116 1.32 19.42 7.37
N ILE A 117 1.92 18.45 6.65
CA ILE A 117 1.20 17.39 5.93
C ILE A 117 1.22 16.03 6.65
N GLY A 118 1.59 16.02 7.94
CA GLY A 118 1.59 14.82 8.78
C GLY A 118 0.22 14.42 9.32
N SER A 119 0.15 13.25 9.95
CA SER A 119 -1.09 12.63 10.44
C SER A 119 -1.48 13.09 11.84
N GLY A 120 -0.60 13.79 12.55
CA GLY A 120 -0.85 14.33 13.88
C GLY A 120 -1.73 15.59 13.87
N VAL A 121 -2.04 16.08 15.07
CA VAL A 121 -2.86 17.28 15.25
C VAL A 121 -2.19 18.49 14.59
N ASP A 122 -3.01 19.34 13.94
CA ASP A 122 -2.61 20.50 13.13
C ASP A 122 -1.79 20.16 11.87
N GLY A 123 -1.68 18.88 11.52
CA GLY A 123 -0.87 18.39 10.38
C GLY A 123 0.58 18.10 10.75
N LYS A 124 0.94 18.03 12.02
CA LYS A 124 2.30 17.65 12.43
C LYS A 124 2.56 16.17 12.14
N GLN A 125 3.83 15.80 11.96
CA GLN A 125 4.24 14.41 11.86
C GLN A 125 3.82 13.62 13.11
N LEU A 126 3.22 12.44 12.93
CA LEU A 126 2.82 11.58 14.03
C LEU A 126 3.99 10.70 14.48
N GLN A 127 4.70 11.14 15.53
CA GLN A 127 5.90 10.46 16.05
C GLN A 127 5.60 9.43 17.15
N GLN A 128 4.48 9.58 17.85
CA GLN A 128 4.05 8.70 18.93
C GLN A 128 2.53 8.78 19.10
N VAL A 129 1.93 7.75 19.69
CA VAL A 129 0.50 7.76 20.05
C VAL A 129 0.17 8.92 21.00
N THR A 130 -0.80 9.73 20.60
CA THR A 130 -1.36 10.83 21.40
C THR A 130 -2.60 10.38 22.17
N CYS A 131 -3.00 11.18 23.15
CA CYS A 131 -4.16 10.89 24.00
C CYS A 131 -5.44 10.79 23.18
N ALA A 132 -6.17 9.67 23.33
CA ALA A 132 -7.42 9.41 22.60
C ALA A 132 -8.59 10.34 22.97
N ASN A 133 -8.41 11.31 23.88
CA ASN A 133 -9.46 12.24 24.27
C ASN A 133 -9.66 13.32 23.21
N ILE A 134 -10.56 13.00 22.29
CA ILE A 134 -10.93 13.81 21.13
C ILE A 134 -12.44 14.06 21.20
N ASN A 135 -12.84 15.29 20.94
CA ASN A 135 -14.24 15.68 20.76
C ASN A 135 -14.34 16.56 19.52
N ILE A 136 -14.79 15.96 18.43
CA ILE A 136 -14.88 16.59 17.11
C ILE A 136 -15.88 17.76 17.15
N ALA A 137 -17.05 17.56 17.75
CA ALA A 137 -18.10 18.58 17.84
C ALA A 137 -17.63 19.86 18.56
N ASN A 138 -16.84 19.70 19.62
CA ASN A 138 -16.28 20.84 20.36
C ASN A 138 -14.86 21.21 19.90
N ARG A 139 -14.36 20.59 18.83
CA ARG A 139 -13.00 20.77 18.27
C ARG A 139 -11.89 20.68 19.32
N PHE A 140 -12.07 19.79 20.30
CA PHE A 140 -11.12 19.57 21.36
C PHE A 140 -10.26 18.34 21.05
N PHE A 141 -8.94 18.52 21.10
CA PHE A 141 -7.96 17.46 20.85
C PHE A 141 -6.87 17.51 21.91
N CYS A 142 -6.76 16.46 22.74
CA CYS A 142 -5.68 16.39 23.69
C CYS A 142 -4.34 16.06 23.00
N LYS A 143 -3.43 17.03 22.93
CA LYS A 143 -2.12 16.88 22.27
C LYS A 143 -1.06 16.16 23.12
N LYS A 144 -1.40 15.73 24.33
CA LYS A 144 -0.47 15.04 25.24
C LYS A 144 -0.22 13.61 24.79
N ILE A 145 0.99 13.10 25.03
CA ILE A 145 1.34 11.70 24.81
C ILE A 145 0.47 10.82 25.72
N ALA A 146 0.05 9.67 25.21
CA ALA A 146 -0.75 8.72 25.96
C ALA A 146 0.14 7.65 26.63
N ASP A 147 -0.14 7.35 27.89
CA ASP A 147 0.63 6.37 28.69
C ASP A 147 -0.27 5.44 29.52
N LYS A 148 -1.58 5.69 29.56
CA LYS A 148 -2.56 4.91 30.34
C LYS A 148 -3.54 4.20 29.41
N LEU A 149 -3.33 2.91 29.19
CA LEU A 149 -4.23 2.05 28.43
C LEU A 149 -5.60 1.93 29.11
N CYS A 150 -6.66 1.86 28.31
CA CYS A 150 -7.98 1.51 28.79
C CYS A 150 -7.96 0.06 29.31
N SER A 151 -8.30 -0.13 30.58
CA SER A 151 -8.29 -1.44 31.25
C SER A 151 -9.37 -2.42 30.78
N SER A 152 -10.28 -1.98 29.90
CA SER A 152 -11.35 -2.81 29.35
C SER A 152 -10.96 -3.34 27.98
N CYS A 153 -10.81 -2.46 26.98
CA CYS A 153 -10.49 -2.88 25.61
C CYS A 153 -9.00 -3.09 25.34
N HIS A 154 -8.10 -2.52 26.16
CA HIS A 154 -6.64 -2.60 25.99
C HIS A 154 -6.07 -2.05 24.67
N VAL A 155 -6.88 -1.34 23.87
CA VAL A 155 -6.48 -0.81 22.56
C VAL A 155 -6.13 0.68 22.59
N ILE A 156 -6.91 1.51 23.31
CA ILE A 156 -6.68 2.96 23.36
C ILE A 156 -5.97 3.40 24.62
N SER A 157 -5.24 4.51 24.51
CA SER A 157 -4.49 5.11 25.60
C SER A 157 -4.90 6.56 25.86
N TYR A 158 -4.79 6.99 27.12
CA TYR A 158 -5.02 8.35 27.57
C TYR A 158 -3.81 8.90 28.31
N CYS A 159 -3.67 10.23 28.37
CA CYS A 159 -2.66 10.87 29.23
C CYS A 159 -3.08 10.94 30.71
N SER A 160 -4.37 10.80 31.02
CA SER A 160 -4.94 10.98 32.36
C SER A 160 -6.31 10.31 32.51
N LYS A 161 -6.72 10.03 33.76
CA LYS A 161 -8.05 9.47 34.06
C LYS A 161 -9.15 10.46 33.73
N GLU A 162 -8.88 11.76 33.85
CA GLU A 162 -9.79 12.85 33.52
C GLU A 162 -10.09 12.83 32.01
N CYS A 163 -9.06 12.69 31.17
CA CYS A 163 -9.22 12.55 29.73
C CYS A 163 -10.03 11.31 29.35
N GLN A 164 -9.82 10.18 30.03
CA GLN A 164 -10.64 8.99 29.84
C GLN A 164 -12.11 9.25 30.19
N LYS A 165 -12.39 9.88 31.33
CA LYS A 165 -13.77 10.21 31.76
C LYS A 165 -14.47 11.14 30.76
N MET A 166 -13.77 12.15 30.24
CA MET A 166 -14.31 13.06 29.24
C MET A 166 -14.65 12.35 27.91
N HIS A 167 -13.76 11.45 27.46
CA HIS A 167 -13.95 10.72 26.21
C HIS A 167 -14.92 9.54 26.35
N TRP A 168 -15.20 9.07 27.56
CA TRP A 168 -15.93 7.83 27.83
C TRP A 168 -17.28 7.74 27.12
N LYS A 169 -18.01 8.85 26.99
CA LYS A 169 -19.31 8.87 26.31
C LYS A 169 -19.25 8.41 24.85
N PHE A 170 -18.14 8.65 24.17
CA PHE A 170 -17.88 8.23 22.80
C PHE A 170 -17.22 6.84 22.79
N HIS A 171 -16.15 6.67 23.55
CA HIS A 171 -15.39 5.42 23.59
C HIS A 171 -16.20 4.19 24.02
N LYS A 172 -17.16 4.35 24.95
CA LYS A 172 -17.93 3.22 25.51
C LYS A 172 -18.63 2.37 24.45
N ILE A 173 -18.98 2.96 23.30
CA ILE A 173 -19.69 2.28 22.21
C ILE A 173 -18.81 1.17 21.64
N ASN A 174 -17.57 1.51 21.26
CA ASN A 174 -16.60 0.55 20.74
C ASN A 174 -15.98 -0.30 21.85
N CYS A 175 -15.82 0.25 23.06
CA CYS A 175 -15.24 -0.46 24.20
C CYS A 175 -16.09 -1.65 24.67
N LYS A 176 -17.42 -1.53 24.51
CA LYS A 176 -18.41 -2.54 24.92
C LYS A 176 -19.14 -3.16 23.73
N SER A 177 -18.60 -3.05 22.52
CA SER A 177 -19.19 -3.70 21.36
C SER A 177 -19.07 -5.22 21.47
N ASP A 178 -19.91 -5.94 20.73
CA ASP A 178 -19.86 -7.41 20.72
C ASP A 178 -18.51 -7.92 20.23
N ILE A 179 -17.92 -7.24 19.23
CA ILE A 179 -16.59 -7.57 18.68
C ILE A 179 -15.48 -7.45 19.75
N ALA A 180 -15.65 -6.54 20.72
CA ALA A 180 -14.73 -6.36 21.85
C ALA A 180 -14.91 -7.42 22.96
N SER A 181 -15.94 -8.26 22.88
CA SER A 181 -16.17 -9.33 23.86
C SER A 181 -15.16 -10.46 23.70
N LYS A 182 -14.72 -11.04 24.82
CA LYS A 182 -13.92 -12.29 24.82
C LYS A 182 -14.72 -13.49 24.33
N ASP A 183 -16.04 -13.45 24.52
CA ASP A 183 -16.97 -14.52 24.16
C ASP A 183 -17.59 -14.31 22.77
N TRP A 184 -17.06 -13.36 21.98
CA TRP A 184 -17.53 -13.11 20.62
C TRP A 184 -17.42 -14.38 19.77
N LYS A 185 -18.46 -14.63 18.98
CA LYS A 185 -18.54 -15.74 18.03
C LYS A 185 -19.00 -15.20 16.67
N PRO A 186 -18.48 -15.76 15.56
CA PRO A 186 -19.01 -15.53 14.23
C PRO A 186 -20.52 -15.72 14.14
N ASP A 187 -21.16 -14.92 13.29
CA ASP A 187 -22.62 -14.96 13.12
C ASP A 187 -23.12 -16.32 12.63
N TYR A 188 -22.41 -16.97 11.70
CA TYR A 188 -22.75 -18.34 11.28
C TYR A 188 -22.77 -19.35 12.44
N ILE A 189 -22.03 -19.10 13.53
CA ILE A 189 -22.08 -19.93 14.74
C ILE A 189 -23.33 -19.58 15.57
N ASN A 190 -23.60 -18.30 15.78
CA ASN A 190 -24.77 -17.84 16.56
C ASN A 190 -26.09 -18.22 15.89
N GLU A 191 -26.15 -18.12 14.56
CA GLU A 191 -27.29 -18.47 13.72
C GLU A 191 -27.45 -19.98 13.48
N MET A 192 -26.45 -20.78 13.85
CA MET A 192 -26.39 -22.20 13.53
C MET A 192 -26.50 -22.49 12.02
N ARG A 193 -25.90 -21.63 11.19
CA ARG A 193 -25.97 -21.70 9.72
C ARG A 193 -24.71 -22.32 9.12
N THR A 194 -24.84 -22.99 7.98
CA THR A 194 -23.69 -23.42 7.18
C THR A 194 -22.96 -22.20 6.59
N PRO A 195 -21.66 -22.00 6.88
CA PRO A 195 -20.88 -20.88 6.35
C PRO A 195 -20.77 -20.90 4.81
N ALA A 196 -20.68 -19.72 4.20
CA ALA A 196 -20.58 -19.52 2.76
C ALA A 196 -19.34 -20.18 2.14
N PHE A 197 -18.24 -20.29 2.89
CA PHE A 197 -17.01 -20.97 2.43
C PHE A 197 -17.10 -22.51 2.42
N TYR A 198 -18.22 -23.08 2.89
CA TYR A 198 -18.55 -24.51 2.68
C TYR A 198 -19.61 -24.71 1.60
N SER A 199 -20.15 -23.64 1.02
CA SER A 199 -21.14 -23.76 -0.03
C SER A 199 -20.50 -24.22 -1.34
N ASN A 200 -21.23 -25.03 -2.11
CA ASN A 200 -20.82 -25.44 -3.47
C ASN A 200 -21.05 -24.32 -4.50
N GLN A 201 -21.31 -23.08 -4.05
CA GLN A 201 -21.49 -21.95 -4.96
C GLN A 201 -20.13 -21.53 -5.52
N PRO A 202 -20.09 -21.08 -6.79
CA PRO A 202 -18.85 -20.61 -7.40
C PRO A 202 -18.28 -19.44 -6.59
N PHE A 203 -16.96 -19.46 -6.38
CA PHE A 203 -16.25 -18.37 -5.70
C PHE A 203 -16.44 -17.07 -6.47
N VAL A 204 -17.01 -16.05 -5.80
CA VAL A 204 -17.11 -14.69 -6.34
C VAL A 204 -15.87 -13.91 -5.92
N SER A 205 -15.03 -13.54 -6.89
CA SER A 205 -13.89 -12.66 -6.67
C SER A 205 -14.38 -11.21 -6.62
N PHE A 206 -14.16 -10.54 -5.49
CA PHE A 206 -14.41 -9.10 -5.36
C PHE A 206 -13.11 -8.35 -5.62
N ASN A 207 -12.70 -8.32 -6.89
CA ASN A 207 -11.63 -7.46 -7.37
C ASN A 207 -12.11 -6.82 -8.69
N PRO A 208 -12.50 -5.54 -8.68
CA PRO A 208 -13.06 -4.90 -9.88
C PRO A 208 -12.02 -4.75 -11.00
N LEU A 209 -10.73 -4.75 -10.66
CA LEU A 209 -9.62 -4.70 -11.60
C LEU A 209 -8.76 -5.95 -11.41
N ILE A 210 -9.08 -7.01 -12.16
CA ILE A 210 -8.55 -8.39 -12.06
C ILE A 210 -7.00 -8.50 -12.08
N ARG A 211 -6.27 -7.39 -12.23
CA ARG A 211 -4.83 -7.34 -12.49
C ARG A 211 -4.05 -6.20 -11.82
N GLU A 212 -4.68 -5.38 -11.00
CA GLU A 212 -3.96 -4.34 -10.24
C GLU A 212 -3.63 -4.81 -8.83
N TYR A 213 -2.33 -4.93 -8.52
CA TYR A 213 -1.86 -5.32 -7.19
C TYR A 213 -1.15 -4.15 -6.52
N LEU A 214 -1.94 -3.34 -5.84
CA LEU A 214 -1.48 -2.14 -5.14
C LEU A 214 -0.75 -2.45 -3.83
N TRP A 215 -0.97 -3.60 -3.19
CA TRP A 215 -0.28 -4.00 -1.96
C TRP A 215 0.39 -5.36 -2.15
N GLY A 216 1.63 -5.47 -1.69
CA GLY A 216 2.35 -6.74 -1.59
C GLY A 216 1.57 -7.74 -0.74
N ASN A 217 1.54 -8.99 -1.21
CA ASN A 217 0.86 -10.11 -0.57
C ASN A 217 1.83 -11.07 0.14
N ILE A 218 3.13 -10.76 0.14
CA ILE A 218 4.21 -11.52 0.76
C ILE A 218 5.17 -10.54 1.45
N PRO A 219 5.80 -10.91 2.59
CA PRO A 219 6.70 -10.02 3.29
C PRO A 219 7.89 -9.64 2.40
N ALA A 220 8.24 -8.35 2.42
CA ALA A 220 9.33 -7.82 1.65
C ALA A 220 10.68 -8.51 1.95
N ILE A 221 11.49 -8.69 0.91
CA ILE A 221 12.81 -9.31 0.98
C ILE A 221 13.92 -8.34 0.57
N ASP A 222 15.07 -8.44 1.23
CA ASP A 222 16.30 -7.80 0.76
C ASP A 222 16.90 -8.67 -0.35
N ILE A 223 16.72 -8.26 -1.62
CA ILE A 223 17.23 -9.02 -2.76
C ILE A 223 18.75 -8.85 -2.94
N VAL A 224 19.36 -7.85 -2.29
CA VAL A 224 20.79 -7.60 -2.36
C VAL A 224 21.51 -8.59 -1.46
N ASN A 225 21.14 -8.61 -0.18
CA ASN A 225 21.74 -9.41 0.90
C ASN A 225 23.27 -9.48 0.76
N LEU A 226 23.90 -8.30 0.73
CA LEU A 226 25.32 -8.13 0.39
C LEU A 226 26.24 -8.93 1.34
N ALA A 227 25.87 -8.98 2.62
CA ALA A 227 26.59 -9.69 3.68
C ALA A 227 26.74 -11.19 3.40
N SER A 228 25.75 -11.81 2.76
CA SER A 228 25.77 -13.25 2.42
C SER A 228 26.33 -13.53 1.02
N ASN A 229 26.73 -12.49 0.27
CA ASN A 229 27.14 -12.57 -1.13
C ASN A 229 28.50 -11.89 -1.36
N GLU A 230 28.53 -10.68 -1.92
CA GLU A 230 29.76 -9.99 -2.31
C GLU A 230 30.67 -9.68 -1.11
N LEU A 231 30.09 -9.55 0.09
CA LEU A 231 30.81 -9.38 1.37
C LEU A 231 30.91 -10.67 2.20
N ALA A 232 30.58 -11.83 1.60
CA ALA A 232 30.85 -13.10 2.25
C ALA A 232 32.35 -13.25 2.54
N ASP A 233 32.68 -14.13 3.48
CA ASP A 233 34.06 -14.45 3.89
C ASP A 233 34.82 -13.28 4.56
N GLY A 234 34.10 -12.35 5.17
CA GLY A 234 34.68 -11.27 5.99
C GLY A 234 35.22 -10.09 5.20
N LYS A 235 34.91 -10.00 3.91
CA LYS A 235 35.22 -8.82 3.09
C LYS A 235 34.45 -7.60 3.60
N SER A 236 35.11 -6.44 3.56
CA SER A 236 34.51 -5.19 4.02
C SER A 236 33.89 -4.42 2.86
N CYS A 237 32.99 -3.46 3.16
CA CYS A 237 32.48 -2.54 2.14
C CYS A 237 33.59 -1.73 1.46
N SER A 238 34.74 -1.50 2.11
CA SER A 238 35.84 -0.81 1.45
C SER A 238 36.48 -1.60 0.32
N ASP A 239 36.32 -2.93 0.30
CA ASP A 239 36.85 -3.80 -0.74
C ASP A 239 35.93 -3.88 -1.97
N TYR A 240 34.63 -3.58 -1.79
CA TYR A 240 33.65 -3.58 -2.87
C TYR A 240 33.67 -2.26 -3.64
N LYS A 241 34.06 -2.33 -4.92
CA LYS A 241 34.25 -1.14 -5.80
C LYS A 241 33.26 -1.05 -6.95
N ASP A 242 32.44 -2.08 -7.15
CA ASP A 242 31.53 -2.16 -8.29
C ASP A 242 30.17 -1.52 -7.95
N PRO A 243 29.47 -0.94 -8.93
CA PRO A 243 28.07 -0.56 -8.75
C PRO A 243 27.21 -1.83 -8.61
N ILE A 244 26.11 -1.72 -7.88
CA ILE A 244 25.12 -2.80 -7.81
C ILE A 244 23.91 -2.47 -8.70
N ASN A 245 23.53 -3.41 -9.55
CA ASN A 245 22.48 -3.26 -10.54
C ASN A 245 21.32 -4.22 -10.22
N LEU A 246 20.15 -3.66 -9.92
CA LEU A 246 18.96 -4.38 -9.49
C LEU A 246 17.85 -4.24 -10.52
N LEU A 247 17.12 -5.33 -10.77
CA LEU A 247 15.92 -5.34 -11.60
C LEU A 247 14.75 -5.95 -10.83
N PHE A 248 13.72 -5.17 -10.58
CA PHE A 248 12.41 -5.61 -10.11
C PHE A 248 11.48 -5.64 -11.32
N ALA A 249 11.36 -6.81 -11.97
CA ALA A 249 10.78 -6.91 -13.31
C ALA A 249 9.24 -6.93 -13.35
N ALA A 250 8.61 -7.28 -12.23
CA ALA A 250 7.15 -7.30 -12.04
C ALA A 250 6.83 -6.87 -10.61
N SER A 251 7.08 -5.59 -10.34
CA SER A 251 7.03 -4.97 -9.01
C SER A 251 5.71 -4.26 -8.79
N GLY A 252 4.74 -4.96 -8.19
CA GLY A 252 3.43 -4.39 -7.84
C GLY A 252 3.51 -3.23 -6.84
N ASP A 253 4.54 -3.20 -6.00
CA ASP A 253 4.82 -2.06 -5.11
C ASP A 253 6.34 -1.91 -4.82
N LEU A 254 6.69 -1.06 -3.85
CA LEU A 254 8.08 -0.71 -3.51
C LEU A 254 8.63 -1.42 -2.26
N ASN A 255 7.91 -2.40 -1.68
CA ASN A 255 8.29 -2.96 -0.39
C ASN A 255 9.69 -3.65 -0.43
N ASP A 256 9.96 -4.44 -1.46
CA ASP A 256 11.26 -5.10 -1.70
C ASP A 256 12.35 -4.08 -2.04
N VAL A 257 12.01 -3.03 -2.79
CA VAL A 257 12.93 -1.95 -3.16
C VAL A 257 13.42 -1.24 -1.90
N ILE A 258 12.50 -0.83 -1.03
CA ILE A 258 12.79 -0.15 0.23
C ILE A 258 13.61 -1.06 1.14
N THR A 259 13.18 -2.33 1.28
CA THR A 259 13.87 -3.32 2.12
C THR A 259 15.30 -3.56 1.65
N SER A 260 15.51 -3.69 0.34
CA SER A 260 16.84 -3.90 -0.25
C SER A 260 17.77 -2.69 -0.07
N VAL A 261 17.27 -1.47 -0.31
CA VAL A 261 18.06 -0.24 -0.13
C VAL A 261 18.37 0.02 1.35
N ASN A 262 17.43 -0.29 2.24
CA ASN A 262 17.63 -0.25 3.69
C ASN A 262 18.58 -1.35 4.18
N GLY A 263 18.64 -2.50 3.50
CA GLY A 263 19.51 -3.63 3.82
C GLY A 263 20.99 -3.40 3.51
N LEU A 264 21.30 -2.45 2.62
CA LEU A 264 22.69 -2.08 2.29
C LEU A 264 23.46 -1.62 3.54
N PRO A 265 24.74 -2.03 3.70
CA PRO A 265 25.57 -1.61 4.82
C PRO A 265 25.66 -0.09 5.00
N LEU A 266 25.89 0.37 6.23
CA LEU A 266 25.91 1.80 6.56
C LEU A 266 27.06 2.55 5.87
N ASP A 267 28.19 1.89 5.67
CA ASP A 267 29.41 2.39 5.02
C ASP A 267 29.46 2.11 3.51
N PHE A 268 28.44 1.46 2.95
CA PHE A 268 28.31 1.28 1.50
C PHE A 268 28.26 2.63 0.78
N ASN A 269 29.07 2.79 -0.27
CA ASN A 269 29.23 4.06 -0.99
C ASN A 269 29.31 3.91 -2.52
N GLN A 270 29.08 2.72 -3.06
CA GLN A 270 29.04 2.49 -4.51
C GLN A 270 27.68 2.91 -5.11
N PRO A 271 27.61 3.18 -6.42
CA PRO A 271 26.34 3.47 -7.07
C PRO A 271 25.36 2.30 -7.02
N VAL A 272 24.08 2.60 -6.81
CA VAL A 272 22.97 1.63 -6.84
C VAL A 272 22.07 1.98 -8.02
N ASN A 273 22.03 1.12 -9.02
CA ASN A 273 21.17 1.29 -10.20
C ASN A 273 19.97 0.35 -10.07
N ILE A 274 18.76 0.89 -10.06
CA ILE A 274 17.54 0.15 -9.77
C ILE A 274 16.57 0.32 -10.93
N CYS A 275 16.24 -0.77 -11.61
CA CYS A 275 15.14 -0.83 -12.56
C CYS A 275 13.88 -1.36 -11.87
N ILE A 276 12.76 -0.67 -12.03
CA ILE A 276 11.45 -1.09 -11.52
C ILE A 276 10.50 -1.14 -12.72
N ASN A 277 9.79 -2.25 -12.87
CA ASN A 277 8.85 -2.46 -13.96
C ASN A 277 7.56 -3.09 -13.44
N ASP A 278 6.43 -2.62 -13.96
CA ASP A 278 5.13 -3.30 -13.96
C ASP A 278 4.41 -2.89 -15.25
N TYR A 279 3.42 -3.63 -15.71
CA TYR A 279 2.68 -3.24 -16.93
C TYR A 279 1.45 -2.39 -16.63
N ALA A 280 0.97 -2.38 -15.37
CA ALA A 280 -0.21 -1.61 -14.99
C ALA A 280 0.18 -0.15 -14.74
N GLU A 281 -0.38 0.75 -15.54
CA GLU A 281 -0.10 2.19 -15.52
C GLU A 281 -0.28 2.78 -14.11
N ARG A 282 -1.37 2.39 -13.43
CA ARG A 282 -1.71 2.82 -12.08
C ARG A 282 -0.68 2.38 -11.03
N VAL A 283 -0.15 1.17 -11.16
CA VAL A 283 0.90 0.66 -10.26
C VAL A 283 2.18 1.47 -10.44
N VAL A 284 2.62 1.60 -11.69
CA VAL A 284 3.89 2.24 -12.02
C VAL A 284 3.88 3.72 -11.65
N ILE A 285 2.79 4.43 -11.97
CA ILE A 285 2.67 5.85 -11.64
C ILE A 285 2.63 6.09 -10.12
N ARG A 286 1.99 5.20 -9.35
CA ARG A 286 1.97 5.32 -7.89
C ARG A 286 3.36 5.07 -7.28
N ASN A 287 4.09 4.09 -7.79
CA ASN A 287 5.48 3.84 -7.39
C ASN A 287 6.36 5.06 -7.71
N PHE A 288 6.17 5.70 -8.87
CA PHE A 288 6.81 6.97 -9.20
C PHE A 288 6.47 8.09 -8.21
N ILE A 289 5.18 8.31 -7.91
CA ILE A 289 4.72 9.36 -6.97
C ILE A 289 5.36 9.18 -5.60
N ILE A 290 5.39 7.95 -5.07
CA ILE A 290 5.99 7.65 -3.76
C ILE A 290 7.48 8.00 -3.76
N LEU A 291 8.24 7.56 -4.76
CA LEU A 291 9.67 7.88 -4.87
C LEU A 291 9.90 9.38 -5.03
N TYR A 292 9.12 10.05 -5.86
CA TYR A 292 9.23 11.48 -6.12
C TYR A 292 8.96 12.30 -4.86
N LEU A 293 7.87 12.00 -4.13
CA LEU A 293 7.51 12.75 -2.92
C LEU A 293 8.55 12.58 -1.80
N LEU A 294 9.10 11.37 -1.63
CA LEU A 294 10.18 11.13 -0.66
C LEU A 294 11.47 11.83 -1.07
N ALA A 295 11.77 11.91 -2.36
CA ALA A 295 12.95 12.60 -2.88
C ALA A 295 12.85 14.13 -2.71
N GLU A 296 11.69 14.70 -3.04
CA GLU A 296 11.44 16.15 -3.03
C GLU A 296 11.24 16.69 -1.60
N LEU A 297 10.45 16.00 -0.77
CA LEU A 297 10.05 16.50 0.55
C LEU A 297 10.81 15.82 1.71
N GLY A 298 11.61 14.79 1.44
CA GLY A 298 12.35 14.06 2.46
C GLY A 298 11.43 13.48 3.55
N LYS A 299 11.81 13.69 4.81
CA LYS A 299 11.08 13.14 5.97
C LYS A 299 9.69 13.76 6.17
N ASP A 300 9.42 14.93 5.59
CA ASP A 300 8.10 15.56 5.69
C ASP A 300 7.03 14.78 4.90
N ALA A 301 7.41 14.02 3.86
CA ALA A 301 6.49 13.22 3.04
C ALA A 301 6.05 11.89 3.67
N ILE A 302 6.65 11.45 4.78
CA ILE A 302 6.50 10.06 5.25
C ILE A 302 5.05 9.69 5.56
N ASP A 303 4.37 10.50 6.38
CA ASP A 303 2.95 10.28 6.72
C ASP A 303 2.07 10.32 5.47
N LEU A 304 2.31 11.28 4.56
CA LEU A 304 1.60 11.40 3.29
C LEU A 304 1.74 10.12 2.46
N VAL A 305 2.97 9.63 2.29
CA VAL A 305 3.28 8.44 1.48
C VAL A 305 2.66 7.17 2.08
N ILE A 306 2.66 7.03 3.41
CA ILE A 306 1.97 5.92 4.08
C ILE A 306 0.48 5.94 3.73
N HIS A 307 -0.15 7.12 3.72
CA HIS A 307 -1.57 7.24 3.40
C HIS A 307 -1.86 7.04 1.91
N ILE A 308 -1.02 7.57 1.00
CA ILE A 308 -1.10 7.29 -0.45
C ILE A 308 -1.06 5.79 -0.69
N TRP A 309 -0.19 5.08 0.03
CA TRP A 309 0.00 3.64 -0.17
C TRP A 309 -1.13 2.82 0.46
N TYR A 310 -1.46 3.03 1.74
CA TYR A 310 -2.25 2.07 2.53
C TYR A 310 -3.58 2.60 3.10
N SER A 311 -3.93 3.87 2.84
CA SER A 311 -5.16 4.47 3.38
C SER A 311 -6.19 4.83 2.33
N SER A 312 -7.47 4.65 2.64
CA SER A 312 -8.62 5.03 1.82
C SER A 312 -8.79 6.54 1.68
N ALA A 313 -8.25 7.32 2.62
CA ALA A 313 -8.37 8.76 2.65
C ALA A 313 -7.05 9.45 3.05
N LEU A 314 -6.86 10.65 2.51
CA LEU A 314 -5.83 11.62 2.84
C LEU A 314 -6.43 12.78 3.65
N THR A 315 -5.59 13.59 4.27
CA THR A 315 -6.02 14.90 4.79
C THR A 315 -6.16 15.92 3.67
N ASP A 316 -6.94 16.99 3.90
CA ASP A 316 -7.06 18.09 2.93
C ASP A 316 -5.67 18.66 2.54
N LYS A 317 -4.78 18.85 3.53
CA LYS A 317 -3.41 19.35 3.32
C LYS A 317 -2.56 18.39 2.51
N GLN A 318 -2.69 17.09 2.79
CA GLN A 318 -2.01 16.03 2.05
C GLN A 318 -2.46 16.01 0.59
N SER A 319 -3.77 16.03 0.35
CA SER A 319 -4.35 16.06 -1.01
C SER A 319 -3.94 17.32 -1.78
N LEU A 320 -4.01 18.49 -1.15
CA LEU A 320 -3.59 19.75 -1.75
C LEU A 320 -2.11 19.73 -2.11
N LYS A 321 -1.24 19.20 -1.24
CA LYS A 321 0.19 19.09 -1.52
C LYS A 321 0.48 18.17 -2.71
N CYS A 322 -0.27 17.07 -2.83
CA CYS A 322 -0.18 16.21 -4.01
C CYS A 322 -0.56 16.95 -5.29
N ILE A 323 -1.66 17.71 -5.31
CA ILE A 323 -2.07 18.49 -6.48
C ILE A 323 -0.99 19.52 -6.82
N GLU A 324 -0.52 20.29 -5.84
CA GLU A 324 0.51 21.31 -6.02
C GLU A 324 1.77 20.76 -6.70
N ILE A 325 2.27 19.60 -6.26
CA ILE A 325 3.49 18.99 -6.79
C ILE A 325 3.21 18.28 -8.12
N LEU A 326 2.21 17.41 -8.17
CA LEU A 326 2.03 16.49 -9.29
C LEU A 326 1.47 17.21 -10.53
N SER A 327 0.70 18.29 -10.36
CA SER A 327 0.29 19.14 -11.50
C SER A 327 1.50 19.81 -12.16
N LYS A 328 2.55 20.18 -11.41
CA LYS A 328 3.82 20.68 -11.98
C LYS A 328 4.61 19.61 -12.72
N ILE A 329 4.41 18.34 -12.37
CA ILE A 329 5.04 17.25 -13.12
C ILE A 329 4.34 17.08 -14.48
N LEU A 330 3.01 17.24 -14.54
CA LEU A 330 2.21 16.96 -15.73
C LEU A 330 2.34 17.96 -16.89
N GLN A 331 2.81 19.19 -16.65
CA GLN A 331 2.70 20.32 -17.61
C GLN A 331 3.03 19.98 -19.06
N ASP A 332 4.15 19.30 -19.28
CA ASP A 332 4.67 19.00 -20.62
C ASP A 332 4.52 17.51 -21.02
N LYS A 333 3.79 16.73 -20.23
CA LYS A 333 3.77 15.25 -20.35
C LYS A 333 2.53 14.70 -21.05
N LEU A 334 1.53 15.56 -21.26
CA LEU A 334 0.28 15.21 -21.91
C LEU A 334 0.28 15.54 -23.42
N ASP A 335 1.32 16.23 -23.92
CA ASP A 335 1.50 16.46 -25.35
C ASP A 335 2.07 15.21 -26.04
N SER A 336 1.29 14.66 -26.98
CA SER A 336 1.60 13.45 -27.76
C SER A 336 2.87 13.54 -28.62
N LYS A 337 3.48 14.74 -28.75
CA LYS A 337 4.73 14.96 -29.49
C LYS A 337 6.00 14.85 -28.62
N VAL A 338 5.89 14.62 -27.32
CA VAL A 338 7.00 14.75 -26.36
C VAL A 338 7.72 13.41 -26.06
N LYS A 339 8.97 13.54 -25.61
CA LYS A 339 10.01 12.51 -25.36
C LYS A 339 9.52 11.21 -24.70
N LYS A 340 10.12 10.09 -25.12
CA LYS A 340 9.95 8.73 -24.54
C LYS A 340 10.46 8.56 -23.10
N GLY A 341 10.98 9.61 -22.47
CA GLY A 341 11.46 9.50 -21.10
C GLY A 341 11.83 10.85 -20.46
N TYR A 342 11.71 10.88 -19.13
CA TYR A 342 11.96 12.05 -18.29
C TYR A 342 12.95 11.70 -17.19
N THR A 343 13.74 12.67 -16.74
CA THR A 343 14.71 12.51 -15.65
C THR A 343 14.49 13.61 -14.63
N PHE A 344 14.36 13.20 -13.37
CA PHE A 344 14.25 14.07 -12.20
C PHE A 344 15.49 13.86 -11.35
N GLU A 345 16.18 14.95 -10.98
CA GLU A 345 17.45 14.90 -10.26
C GLU A 345 17.33 15.58 -8.89
N PHE A 346 17.77 14.87 -7.85
CA PHE A 346 17.75 15.30 -6.44
C PHE A 346 19.14 15.09 -5.83
N GLY A 347 20.12 15.86 -6.31
CA GLY A 347 21.51 15.70 -5.92
C GLY A 347 22.11 14.37 -6.41
N LYS A 348 22.35 13.42 -5.50
CA LYS A 348 22.91 12.09 -5.81
C LYS A 348 21.86 11.07 -6.26
N LEU A 349 20.59 11.42 -6.16
CA LEU A 349 19.46 10.61 -6.56
C LEU A 349 18.98 11.05 -7.95
N LYS A 350 18.77 10.08 -8.85
CA LYS A 350 18.09 10.30 -10.13
C LYS A 350 16.90 9.36 -10.25
N VAL A 351 15.76 9.89 -10.67
CA VAL A 351 14.57 9.10 -11.01
C VAL A 351 14.28 9.32 -12.49
N ARG A 352 14.38 8.27 -13.29
CA ARG A 352 14.05 8.29 -14.72
C ARG A 352 12.80 7.49 -14.96
N THR A 353 11.92 8.03 -15.78
CA THR A 353 10.67 7.37 -16.19
C THR A 353 10.73 7.14 -17.69
N HIS A 354 10.41 5.93 -18.12
CA HIS A 354 10.33 5.54 -19.54
C HIS A 354 8.88 5.30 -19.97
N PHE A 355 7.96 6.02 -19.33
CA PHE A 355 6.53 5.80 -19.44
C PHE A 355 5.97 6.18 -20.81
N ASN A 356 4.97 5.42 -21.24
CA ASN A 356 4.08 5.78 -22.33
C ASN A 356 3.16 6.96 -21.93
N SER A 357 2.43 7.50 -22.91
CA SER A 357 1.50 8.60 -22.70
C SER A 357 0.34 8.22 -21.77
N GLU A 358 -0.13 6.99 -21.87
CA GLU A 358 -1.26 6.42 -21.14
C GLU A 358 -0.98 6.39 -19.63
N THR A 359 0.26 6.12 -19.22
CA THR A 359 0.71 6.18 -17.82
C THR A 359 0.69 7.61 -17.27
N TRP A 360 1.05 8.61 -18.07
CA TRP A 360 0.91 10.02 -17.66
C TRP A 360 -0.56 10.48 -17.65
N MET A 361 -1.37 9.99 -18.59
CA MET A 361 -2.82 10.19 -18.56
C MET A 361 -3.43 9.60 -17.29
N CYS A 362 -2.96 8.43 -16.83
CA CYS A 362 -3.39 7.83 -15.57
C CYS A 362 -3.14 8.78 -14.37
N LEU A 363 -1.99 9.46 -14.31
CA LEU A 363 -1.75 10.49 -13.29
C LEU A 363 -2.76 11.64 -13.40
N ALA A 364 -3.03 12.11 -14.61
CA ALA A 364 -3.98 13.19 -14.84
C ALA A 364 -5.41 12.80 -14.44
N GLU A 365 -5.83 11.57 -14.71
CA GLU A 365 -7.11 11.00 -14.28
C GLU A 365 -7.21 10.89 -12.76
N MET A 366 -6.15 10.39 -12.10
CA MET A 366 -6.08 10.38 -10.63
C MET A 366 -6.27 11.78 -10.06
N LEU A 367 -5.51 12.77 -10.56
CA LEU A 367 -5.59 14.16 -10.08
C LEU A 367 -6.93 14.83 -10.40
N SER A 368 -7.63 14.39 -11.44
CA SER A 368 -8.97 14.89 -11.81
C SER A 368 -10.10 14.20 -11.06
N ASN A 369 -9.82 13.12 -10.33
CA ASN A 369 -10.83 12.37 -9.61
C ASN A 369 -11.43 13.22 -8.47
N ASP A 370 -12.69 13.57 -8.64
CA ASP A 370 -13.48 14.47 -7.80
C ASP A 370 -14.58 13.77 -7.00
N ILE A 371 -14.53 12.43 -6.92
CA ILE A 371 -15.43 11.63 -6.07
C ILE A 371 -15.44 12.19 -4.64
N ASP A 372 -16.64 12.38 -4.08
CA ASP A 372 -16.82 12.83 -2.71
C ASP A 372 -16.51 11.71 -1.69
N LEU A 373 -16.28 12.10 -0.44
CA LEU A 373 -15.89 11.17 0.61
C LEU A 373 -16.92 10.07 0.87
N GLN A 374 -18.22 10.40 0.85
CA GLN A 374 -19.25 9.42 1.18
C GLN A 374 -19.36 8.37 0.08
N THR A 375 -19.41 8.81 -1.18
CA THR A 375 -19.41 7.90 -2.34
C THR A 375 -18.17 6.99 -2.33
N ALA A 376 -16.99 7.54 -2.06
CA ALA A 376 -15.77 6.75 -1.90
C ALA A 376 -15.84 5.69 -0.80
N VAL A 377 -16.42 6.05 0.36
CA VAL A 377 -16.61 5.12 1.48
C VAL A 377 -17.58 4.00 1.09
N ASP A 378 -18.68 4.34 0.41
CA ASP A 378 -19.69 3.36 -0.02
C ASP A 378 -19.09 2.39 -1.05
N MET A 379 -18.43 2.89 -2.09
CA MET A 379 -17.74 2.05 -3.10
C MET A 379 -16.71 1.12 -2.47
N ARG A 380 -15.99 1.58 -1.44
CA ARG A 380 -15.05 0.73 -0.71
C ARG A 380 -15.77 -0.35 0.10
N ASN A 381 -16.84 0.03 0.81
CA ASN A 381 -17.58 -0.89 1.66
C ASN A 381 -18.32 -1.97 0.85
N ASP A 382 -18.75 -1.65 -0.37
CA ASP A 382 -19.33 -2.63 -1.32
C ASP A 382 -18.39 -3.80 -1.61
N ILE A 383 -17.08 -3.58 -1.49
CA ILE A 383 -16.04 -4.61 -1.65
C ILE A 383 -15.61 -5.16 -0.29
N MET A 384 -15.11 -4.29 0.60
CA MET A 384 -14.46 -4.70 1.85
C MET A 384 -15.44 -5.29 2.87
N LEU A 385 -16.69 -4.81 2.86
CA LEU A 385 -17.75 -5.23 3.79
C LEU A 385 -18.88 -5.95 3.08
N ASN A 386 -18.66 -6.43 1.85
CA ASN A 386 -19.69 -7.13 1.08
C ASN A 386 -20.37 -8.23 1.93
N PRO A 387 -21.71 -8.28 2.00
CA PRO A 387 -22.42 -9.28 2.81
C PRO A 387 -22.09 -10.73 2.42
N ALA A 388 -21.82 -11.01 1.13
CA ALA A 388 -21.43 -12.34 0.67
C ALA A 388 -20.07 -12.81 1.22
N ARG A 389 -19.28 -11.90 1.81
CA ARG A 389 -17.93 -12.15 2.35
C ARG A 389 -17.87 -12.09 3.87
N GLU A 390 -19.00 -11.90 4.55
CA GLU A 390 -19.09 -11.83 6.01
C GLU A 390 -18.51 -13.07 6.70
N ASP A 391 -18.91 -14.27 6.27
CA ASP A 391 -18.42 -15.51 6.87
C ASP A 391 -16.89 -15.65 6.76
N TYR A 392 -16.27 -15.12 5.70
CA TYR A 392 -14.82 -15.11 5.52
C TYR A 392 -14.14 -14.13 6.49
N ARG A 393 -14.70 -12.93 6.66
CA ARG A 393 -14.22 -11.94 7.64
C ARG A 393 -14.36 -12.48 9.06
N HIS A 394 -15.51 -13.04 9.42
CA HIS A 394 -15.75 -13.60 10.74
C HIS A 394 -14.84 -14.80 11.03
N ARG A 395 -14.58 -15.65 10.02
CA ARG A 395 -13.59 -16.73 10.14
C ARG A 395 -12.19 -16.22 10.45
N TYR A 396 -11.79 -15.08 9.88
CA TYR A 396 -10.52 -14.41 10.21
C TYR A 396 -10.54 -13.86 11.65
N MET A 397 -11.56 -13.06 12.00
CA MET A 397 -11.70 -12.38 13.30
C MET A 397 -11.77 -13.34 14.49
N GLN A 398 -12.33 -14.53 14.28
CA GLN A 398 -12.43 -15.59 15.29
C GLN A 398 -11.06 -16.02 15.86
N ARG A 399 -9.97 -15.86 15.11
CA ARG A 399 -8.61 -16.24 15.55
C ARG A 399 -7.92 -15.14 16.36
N LEU A 400 -8.41 -13.91 16.27
CA LEU A 400 -7.78 -12.73 16.86
C LEU A 400 -8.16 -12.57 18.34
N THR A 401 -7.31 -11.88 19.09
CA THR A 401 -7.68 -11.35 20.42
C THR A 401 -8.77 -10.27 20.30
N PRO A 402 -9.47 -9.91 21.40
CA PRO A 402 -10.46 -8.85 21.36
C PRO A 402 -9.93 -7.51 20.84
N GLY A 403 -8.73 -7.08 21.26
CA GLY A 403 -8.17 -5.82 20.79
C GLY A 403 -7.78 -5.85 19.32
N GLU A 404 -7.22 -6.96 18.84
CA GLU A 404 -6.90 -7.14 17.42
C GLU A 404 -8.15 -7.16 16.56
N ARG A 405 -9.24 -7.81 17.03
CA ARG A 405 -10.55 -7.75 16.34
C ARG A 405 -11.05 -6.33 16.20
N ILE A 406 -10.98 -5.54 17.27
CA ILE A 406 -11.40 -4.12 17.25
C ILE A 406 -10.57 -3.33 16.23
N CYS A 407 -9.25 -3.51 16.21
CA CYS A 407 -8.37 -2.82 15.27
C CYS A 407 -8.61 -3.25 13.81
N PHE A 408 -8.73 -4.56 13.58
CA PHE A 408 -9.06 -5.13 12.27
C PHE A 408 -10.39 -4.61 11.76
N ASP A 409 -11.45 -4.69 12.57
CA ASP A 409 -12.78 -4.24 12.20
C ASP A 409 -12.79 -2.74 11.86
N ASN A 410 -12.10 -1.93 12.64
CA ASN A 410 -11.96 -0.51 12.38
C ASN A 410 -11.24 -0.21 11.06
N PHE A 411 -10.15 -0.93 10.75
CA PHE A 411 -9.47 -0.79 9.47
C PHE A 411 -10.34 -1.28 8.30
N ARG A 412 -11.12 -2.37 8.49
CA ARG A 412 -12.03 -2.87 7.46
C ARG A 412 -13.16 -1.89 7.16
N HIS A 413 -13.67 -1.15 8.14
CA HIS A 413 -14.70 -0.13 7.93
C HIS A 413 -14.15 1.17 7.34
N HIS A 414 -13.07 1.72 7.89
CA HIS A 414 -12.62 3.06 7.53
C HIS A 414 -11.51 3.03 6.47
N GLY A 415 -10.65 2.02 6.50
CA GLY A 415 -9.50 1.89 5.59
C GLY A 415 -8.37 2.88 5.85
N ILE A 416 -8.33 3.55 7.00
CA ILE A 416 -7.26 4.50 7.35
C ILE A 416 -6.22 3.77 8.20
N LEU A 417 -4.97 3.71 7.73
CA LEU A 417 -3.86 3.09 8.46
C LEU A 417 -3.30 4.08 9.49
N LEU A 418 -3.80 3.98 10.73
CA LEU A 418 -3.36 4.76 11.88
C LEU A 418 -3.48 3.94 13.17
N PRO A 419 -2.77 4.32 14.24
CA PRO A 419 -3.04 3.79 15.57
C PRO A 419 -4.49 4.06 15.98
N TYR A 420 -5.17 3.05 16.51
CA TYR A 420 -6.64 3.05 16.68
C TYR A 420 -7.15 4.23 17.50
N GLY A 421 -6.41 4.67 18.52
CA GLY A 421 -6.82 5.76 19.41
C GLY A 421 -6.49 7.17 18.91
N VAL A 422 -5.81 7.32 17.78
CA VAL A 422 -5.37 8.62 17.26
C VAL A 422 -6.48 9.28 16.43
N MET A 423 -6.44 10.61 16.36
CA MET A 423 -7.35 11.39 15.51
C MET A 423 -7.26 10.93 14.05
N ASN A 424 -8.41 10.67 13.44
CA ASN A 424 -8.53 10.36 12.01
C ASN A 424 -9.58 11.23 11.30
N ALA A 425 -10.29 12.10 12.03
CA ALA A 425 -11.38 12.92 11.49
C ALA A 425 -10.93 13.92 10.42
N HIS A 426 -9.63 14.22 10.36
CA HIS A 426 -9.02 15.07 9.34
C HIS A 426 -8.59 14.30 8.09
N HIS A 427 -8.71 12.97 8.05
CA HIS A 427 -8.57 12.14 6.84
C HIS A 427 -9.93 12.08 6.12
N ASN A 428 -10.26 13.21 5.52
CA ASN A 428 -11.58 13.53 4.95
C ASN A 428 -11.55 13.69 3.42
N THR A 429 -10.47 13.28 2.77
CA THR A 429 -10.33 13.34 1.31
C THR A 429 -10.11 11.96 0.74
N PRO A 430 -10.91 11.49 -0.23
CA PRO A 430 -10.64 10.23 -0.90
C PRO A 430 -9.22 10.13 -1.43
N ASN A 431 -8.57 9.00 -1.16
CA ASN A 431 -7.28 8.69 -1.74
C ASN A 431 -7.46 8.31 -3.22
N ARG A 432 -7.37 9.30 -4.10
CA ARG A 432 -7.43 9.18 -5.56
C ARG A 432 -6.36 8.28 -6.19
N PHE A 433 -5.34 7.88 -5.42
CA PHE A 433 -4.29 6.94 -5.86
C PHE A 433 -4.65 5.47 -5.60
N ILE A 434 -5.78 5.21 -4.91
CA ILE A 434 -6.37 3.88 -4.73
C ILE A 434 -7.78 3.84 -5.30
N ILE A 435 -8.57 4.89 -5.06
CA ILE A 435 -9.95 4.97 -5.52
C ILE A 435 -9.96 5.41 -6.98
N ASP A 436 -10.42 4.53 -7.84
CA ASP A 436 -10.67 4.79 -9.24
C ASP A 436 -12.03 5.46 -9.46
N ARG A 437 -12.12 6.34 -10.47
CA ARG A 437 -13.35 7.09 -10.75
C ARG A 437 -14.49 6.20 -11.23
N MET A 438 -14.17 5.17 -12.01
CA MET A 438 -15.15 4.27 -12.64
C MET A 438 -15.36 3.01 -11.82
N PHE A 439 -14.28 2.44 -11.28
CA PHE A 439 -14.27 1.15 -10.62
C PHE A 439 -14.25 1.23 -9.09
N GLY A 440 -14.07 2.42 -8.51
CA GLY A 440 -14.04 2.61 -7.06
C GLY A 440 -12.81 2.01 -6.41
N TRP A 441 -12.99 1.27 -5.32
CA TRP A 441 -11.87 0.65 -4.61
C TRP A 441 -11.26 -0.50 -5.43
N THR A 442 -10.00 -0.36 -5.84
CA THR A 442 -9.39 -1.27 -6.82
C THR A 442 -8.72 -2.52 -6.23
N MET A 443 -8.81 -2.72 -4.92
CA MET A 443 -8.15 -3.85 -4.24
C MET A 443 -9.14 -4.93 -3.84
N ALA A 444 -8.66 -6.17 -3.72
CA ALA A 444 -9.48 -7.30 -3.32
C ALA A 444 -10.00 -7.16 -1.89
N ASP A 445 -11.16 -7.77 -1.61
CA ASP A 445 -11.76 -7.79 -0.26
C ASP A 445 -10.84 -8.42 0.80
N SER A 446 -9.95 -9.32 0.39
CA SER A 446 -8.96 -9.97 1.25
C SER A 446 -7.66 -9.17 1.44
N SER A 447 -7.44 -8.09 0.68
CA SER A 447 -6.21 -7.30 0.78
C SER A 447 -6.00 -6.75 2.19
N ASP A 448 -4.77 -6.86 2.68
CA ASP A 448 -4.37 -6.39 4.01
C ASP A 448 -2.92 -5.86 3.96
N PRO A 449 -2.67 -4.61 4.41
CA PRO A 449 -1.34 -4.02 4.34
C PRO A 449 -0.30 -4.76 5.19
N LEU A 450 -0.72 -5.56 6.17
CA LEU A 450 0.18 -6.42 6.96
C LEU A 450 0.88 -7.48 6.11
N SER A 451 0.28 -7.89 4.99
CA SER A 451 0.80 -8.99 4.16
C SER A 451 2.11 -8.64 3.46
N GLY A 452 2.39 -7.35 3.25
CA GLY A 452 3.58 -6.89 2.53
C GLY A 452 4.84 -6.79 3.40
N TRP A 453 4.75 -7.06 4.70
CA TRP A 453 5.79 -6.75 5.68
C TRP A 453 5.99 -7.84 6.73
N ASP A 454 7.16 -7.87 7.34
CA ASP A 454 7.48 -8.83 8.40
C ASP A 454 6.71 -8.51 9.69
N ILE A 455 5.77 -9.41 10.03
CA ILE A 455 4.89 -9.27 11.19
C ILE A 455 5.65 -9.25 12.54
N PHE A 456 6.81 -9.89 12.62
CA PHE A 456 7.62 -9.90 13.84
C PHE A 456 8.26 -8.54 14.07
N ASN A 457 8.80 -7.92 13.01
CA ASN A 457 9.36 -6.57 13.10
C ASN A 457 8.27 -5.55 13.47
N ILE A 458 7.07 -5.68 12.87
CA ILE A 458 5.91 -4.86 13.23
C ILE A 458 5.56 -5.04 14.72
N ALA A 459 5.48 -6.28 15.20
CA ALA A 459 5.11 -6.57 16.59
C ALA A 459 6.08 -5.96 17.62
N GLN A 460 7.34 -5.74 17.24
CA GLN A 460 8.38 -5.17 18.09
C GLN A 460 8.32 -3.65 18.25
N VAL A 461 7.59 -2.92 17.40
CA VAL A 461 7.51 -1.45 17.44
C VAL A 461 7.01 -0.93 18.79
N LYS A 462 7.66 0.12 19.31
CA LYS A 462 7.41 0.73 20.62
C LYS A 462 7.16 2.24 20.54
N CYS A 463 6.10 2.65 19.85
CA CYS A 463 5.72 4.07 19.69
C CYS A 463 4.46 4.45 20.50
N GLY A 464 4.27 3.84 21.68
CA GLY A 464 3.09 4.05 22.53
C GLY A 464 1.83 3.33 22.05
N THR A 465 1.95 2.47 21.02
CA THR A 465 0.86 1.61 20.54
C THR A 465 0.55 0.50 21.52
N ALA A 466 -0.73 0.11 21.58
CA ALA A 466 -1.13 -1.07 22.32
C ALA A 466 -0.49 -2.34 21.73
N LYS A 467 -0.34 -3.39 22.54
CA LYS A 467 0.21 -4.68 22.09
C LYS A 467 -0.62 -5.27 20.94
N GLU A 468 -1.94 -5.15 21.04
CA GLU A 468 -2.94 -5.69 20.11
C GLU A 468 -3.26 -4.73 18.94
N ASP A 469 -2.73 -3.50 18.95
CA ASP A 469 -2.91 -2.54 17.85
C ASP A 469 -1.84 -2.76 16.76
N ILE A 470 -1.97 -3.87 16.05
CA ILE A 470 -1.03 -4.29 15.00
C ILE A 470 -1.01 -3.31 13.83
N TYR A 471 -2.15 -2.69 13.47
CA TYR A 471 -2.20 -1.67 12.42
C TYR A 471 -1.51 -0.36 12.84
N GLY A 472 -1.70 0.06 14.10
CA GLY A 472 -0.93 1.18 14.66
C GLY A 472 0.57 0.90 14.70
N LYS A 473 0.97 -0.33 15.04
CA LYS A 473 2.36 -0.78 14.96
C LYS A 473 2.89 -0.76 13.53
N LEU A 474 2.10 -1.21 12.55
CA LEU A 474 2.46 -1.15 11.13
C LEU A 474 2.70 0.29 10.69
N PHE A 475 1.83 1.24 11.06
CA PHE A 475 2.03 2.66 10.73
C PHE A 475 3.42 3.16 11.19
N PHE A 476 3.79 2.91 12.44
CA PHE A 476 5.08 3.34 12.96
C PHE A 476 6.27 2.53 12.41
N TYR A 477 6.09 1.23 12.15
CA TYR A 477 7.08 0.41 11.45
C TYR A 477 7.40 1.00 10.08
N LEU A 478 6.37 1.36 9.31
CA LEU A 478 6.52 2.01 8.01
C LEU A 478 7.25 3.35 8.14
N ARG A 479 6.91 4.17 9.14
CA ARG A 479 7.64 5.40 9.42
C ARG A 479 9.13 5.14 9.62
N GLU A 480 9.50 4.17 10.46
CA GLU A 480 10.91 3.79 10.67
C GLU A 480 11.59 3.33 9.36
N GLN A 481 10.90 2.55 8.54
CA GLN A 481 11.43 2.12 7.23
C GLN A 481 11.62 3.28 6.26
N PHE A 482 10.67 4.20 6.17
CA PHE A 482 10.77 5.38 5.30
C PHE A 482 11.79 6.40 5.80
N GLU A 483 11.91 6.60 7.11
CA GLU A 483 12.94 7.47 7.68
C GLU A 483 14.34 6.95 7.31
N LYS A 484 14.56 5.65 7.48
CA LYS A 484 15.79 4.99 7.04
C LYS A 484 16.00 5.14 5.54
N PHE A 485 14.96 4.88 4.75
CA PHE A 485 15.04 4.95 3.30
C PHE A 485 15.37 6.35 2.79
N VAL A 486 14.74 7.40 3.32
CA VAL A 486 15.06 8.80 3.01
C VAL A 486 16.52 9.12 3.35
N ASP A 487 17.03 8.65 4.49
CA ASP A 487 18.44 8.82 4.84
C ASP A 487 19.37 8.11 3.83
N ARG A 488 18.97 6.94 3.32
CA ARG A 488 19.70 6.24 2.23
C ARG A 488 19.66 7.04 0.92
N LEU A 489 18.49 7.54 0.52
CA LEU A 489 18.29 8.33 -0.71
C LEU A 489 19.19 9.58 -0.74
N GLN A 490 19.39 10.23 0.41
CA GLN A 490 20.24 11.42 0.52
C GLN A 490 21.74 11.10 0.53
N LYS A 491 22.12 9.96 1.12
CA LYS A 491 23.52 9.59 1.32
C LYS A 491 24.15 8.93 0.09
N LEU A 492 23.45 7.97 -0.49
CA LEU A 492 23.93 7.11 -1.57
C LEU A 492 23.78 7.77 -2.94
N THR A 493 24.55 7.28 -3.91
CA THR A 493 24.31 7.56 -5.32
C THR A 493 23.34 6.52 -5.86
N ILE A 494 22.10 6.91 -6.14
CA ILE A 494 21.03 5.99 -6.57
C ILE A 494 20.44 6.48 -7.89
N ASN A 495 20.30 5.56 -8.85
CA ASN A 495 19.60 5.81 -10.10
C ASN A 495 18.41 4.86 -10.21
N PHE A 496 17.20 5.39 -10.18
CA PHE A 496 15.99 4.65 -10.51
C PHE A 496 15.66 4.81 -12.00
N ASP A 497 15.35 3.71 -12.68
CA ASP A 497 14.70 3.70 -14.00
C ASP A 497 13.37 2.95 -13.87
N LEU A 498 12.26 3.65 -14.09
CA LEU A 498 10.91 3.09 -14.01
C LEU A 498 10.37 2.85 -15.42
N TYR A 499 9.81 1.66 -15.64
CA TYR A 499 9.22 1.20 -16.90
C TYR A 499 7.77 0.75 -16.67
N ASP A 500 6.95 0.86 -17.71
CA ASP A 500 5.55 0.46 -17.78
C ASP A 500 5.31 -0.63 -18.85
N GLU A 501 6.22 -1.60 -18.94
CA GLU A 501 6.25 -2.61 -20.00
C GLU A 501 5.78 -3.98 -19.50
N ASP A 502 5.27 -4.82 -20.42
CA ASP A 502 5.18 -6.25 -20.13
C ASP A 502 6.58 -6.81 -19.81
N ALA A 503 6.69 -7.52 -18.69
CA ALA A 503 7.94 -8.08 -18.21
C ALA A 503 8.66 -8.96 -19.25
N LEU A 504 7.93 -9.59 -20.19
CA LEU A 504 8.48 -10.42 -21.27
C LEU A 504 9.03 -9.62 -22.46
N GLU A 505 8.62 -8.35 -22.59
CA GLU A 505 9.05 -7.41 -23.61
C GLU A 505 10.18 -6.49 -23.11
N LEU A 506 10.32 -6.38 -21.79
CA LEU A 506 11.30 -5.53 -21.11
C LEU A 506 12.76 -5.77 -21.56
N GLY A 507 13.10 -7.01 -21.95
CA GLY A 507 14.45 -7.37 -22.42
C GLY A 507 14.95 -6.54 -23.61
N GLU A 508 14.07 -6.13 -24.51
CA GLU A 508 14.44 -5.29 -25.65
C GLU A 508 14.78 -3.85 -25.23
N LYS A 509 14.07 -3.32 -24.24
CA LYS A 509 14.32 -1.98 -23.68
C LYS A 509 15.58 -1.94 -22.81
N LEU A 510 15.91 -3.05 -22.17
CA LEU A 510 17.09 -3.19 -21.30
C LEU A 510 18.32 -3.76 -22.02
N LYS A 511 18.31 -3.81 -23.37
CA LYS A 511 19.40 -4.38 -24.15
C LYS A 511 20.75 -3.73 -23.80
N GLY A 512 21.72 -4.57 -23.46
CA GLY A 512 23.06 -4.14 -23.05
C GLY A 512 23.21 -3.83 -21.55
N ARG A 513 22.11 -3.73 -20.79
CA ARG A 513 22.17 -3.67 -19.32
C ARG A 513 22.37 -5.06 -18.74
N LYS A 514 23.05 -5.11 -17.59
CA LYS A 514 23.33 -6.32 -16.84
C LYS A 514 23.00 -6.08 -15.37
N PHE A 515 22.43 -7.09 -14.72
CA PHE A 515 21.90 -6.99 -13.37
C PHE A 515 22.51 -8.05 -12.46
N ASP A 516 22.90 -7.61 -11.26
CA ASP A 516 23.44 -8.45 -10.20
C ASP A 516 22.32 -9.19 -9.47
N ARG A 517 21.12 -8.62 -9.44
CA ARG A 517 19.91 -9.25 -8.90
C ARG A 517 18.72 -8.95 -9.80
N ILE A 518 17.98 -9.99 -10.16
CA ILE A 518 16.71 -9.87 -10.88
C ILE A 518 15.62 -10.53 -10.02
N HIS A 519 14.62 -9.78 -9.60
CA HIS A 519 13.44 -10.31 -8.90
C HIS A 519 12.22 -10.22 -9.83
N VAL A 520 11.56 -11.36 -10.06
CA VAL A 520 10.42 -11.50 -10.98
C VAL A 520 9.14 -11.93 -10.27
N THR A 521 9.10 -11.82 -8.94
CA THR A 521 7.97 -12.21 -8.09
C THR A 521 7.38 -13.57 -8.52
N ASN A 522 6.07 -13.68 -8.72
CA ASN A 522 5.36 -14.91 -9.03
C ASN A 522 5.21 -15.19 -10.54
N LEU A 523 5.91 -14.47 -11.42
CA LEU A 523 5.83 -14.68 -12.88
C LEU A 523 6.11 -16.13 -13.30
N SER A 524 6.96 -16.84 -12.56
CA SER A 524 7.33 -18.23 -12.86
C SER A 524 6.24 -19.27 -12.54
N ASP A 525 5.18 -18.90 -11.82
CA ASP A 525 4.03 -19.80 -11.64
C ASP A 525 3.35 -20.04 -13.00
N GLU A 526 2.91 -21.28 -13.24
CA GLU A 526 2.28 -21.68 -14.52
C GLU A 526 0.93 -21.01 -14.79
N LEU A 527 0.29 -20.44 -13.77
CA LEU A 527 -0.92 -19.61 -13.95
C LEU A 527 -0.62 -18.26 -14.60
N TYR A 528 0.65 -17.84 -14.64
CA TYR A 528 1.11 -16.61 -15.27
C TYR A 528 1.97 -16.93 -16.50
N VAL A 529 3.29 -16.74 -16.41
CA VAL A 529 4.21 -16.93 -17.55
C VAL A 529 4.82 -18.34 -17.55
N GLY A 530 5.06 -18.90 -16.37
CA GLY A 530 5.73 -20.19 -16.20
C GLY A 530 7.26 -20.10 -16.22
N ILE A 531 7.90 -21.21 -15.88
CA ILE A 531 9.36 -21.26 -15.64
C ILE A 531 10.15 -21.01 -16.92
N LYS A 532 9.77 -21.66 -18.02
CA LYS A 532 10.55 -21.64 -19.27
C LYS A 532 10.70 -20.25 -19.89
N PRO A 533 9.61 -19.48 -20.11
CA PRO A 533 9.77 -18.15 -20.69
C PRO A 533 10.48 -17.21 -19.73
N THR A 534 10.22 -17.31 -18.42
CA THR A 534 10.89 -16.49 -17.41
C THR A 534 12.41 -16.68 -17.45
N LEU A 535 12.91 -17.92 -17.35
CA LEU A 535 14.35 -18.17 -17.39
C LEU A 535 14.98 -17.74 -18.72
N THR A 536 14.30 -17.98 -19.84
CA THR A 536 14.80 -17.62 -21.17
C THR A 536 14.92 -16.11 -21.38
N LYS A 537 13.97 -15.33 -20.85
CA LYS A 537 13.91 -13.87 -21.03
C LYS A 537 14.85 -13.12 -20.09
N PHE A 538 15.00 -13.58 -18.85
CA PHE A 538 15.78 -12.86 -17.85
C PHE A 538 17.24 -13.32 -17.74
N GLN A 539 17.57 -14.54 -18.17
CA GLN A 539 18.96 -15.01 -18.16
C GLN A 539 19.92 -14.05 -18.91
N PRO A 540 19.60 -13.55 -20.12
CA PRO A 540 20.50 -12.65 -20.85
C PRO A 540 20.74 -11.32 -20.14
N LEU A 541 19.92 -10.95 -19.16
CA LEU A 541 20.05 -9.72 -18.39
C LEU A 541 20.91 -9.90 -17.12
N LEU A 542 21.25 -11.13 -16.73
CA LEU A 542 22.12 -11.36 -15.57
C LEU A 542 23.57 -10.93 -15.85
N ASN A 543 24.21 -10.36 -14.84
CA ASN A 543 25.60 -9.94 -14.88
C ASN A 543 26.57 -11.13 -14.73
N ALA A 544 27.03 -11.68 -15.86
CA ALA A 544 27.99 -12.79 -15.86
C ALA A 544 29.35 -12.46 -15.22
N ASN A 545 29.69 -11.18 -15.02
CA ASN A 545 30.92 -10.79 -14.35
C ASN A 545 30.79 -10.80 -12.82
N ASN A 546 29.57 -10.85 -12.28
CA ASN A 546 29.34 -10.99 -10.85
C ASN A 546 29.02 -12.46 -10.53
N PRO A 547 29.89 -13.17 -9.78
CA PRO A 547 29.64 -14.57 -9.43
C PRO A 547 28.42 -14.77 -8.50
N HIS A 548 27.90 -13.70 -7.92
CA HIS A 548 26.69 -13.69 -7.09
C HIS A 548 25.44 -13.30 -7.88
N ALA A 549 25.54 -13.07 -9.19
CA ALA A 549 24.40 -12.71 -10.02
C ALA A 549 23.29 -13.76 -9.91
N THR A 550 22.09 -13.33 -9.50
CA THR A 550 21.00 -14.24 -9.15
C THR A 550 19.66 -13.74 -9.70
N LEU A 551 18.92 -14.64 -10.34
CA LEU A 551 17.50 -14.47 -10.65
C LEU A 551 16.68 -15.13 -9.54
N ILE A 552 15.72 -14.40 -8.97
CA ILE A 552 14.91 -14.79 -7.82
C ILE A 552 13.46 -14.91 -8.26
N THR A 553 12.87 -16.09 -8.02
CA THR A 553 11.48 -16.40 -8.40
C THR A 553 10.71 -16.86 -7.18
N LEU A 554 9.46 -16.42 -7.05
CA LEU A 554 8.48 -16.89 -6.07
C LEU A 554 7.48 -17.82 -6.76
N PHE A 555 7.08 -18.88 -6.07
CA PHE A 555 6.02 -19.79 -6.47
C PHE A 555 4.99 -19.83 -5.36
N MET A 556 3.80 -19.27 -5.61
CA MET A 556 2.70 -19.27 -4.65
C MET A 556 1.48 -20.04 -5.18
N ASN A 557 1.51 -20.46 -6.45
CA ASN A 557 0.42 -21.18 -7.12
C ASN A 557 0.83 -22.56 -7.67
N TRP A 558 1.92 -23.15 -7.17
CA TRP A 558 2.43 -24.44 -7.65
C TRP A 558 1.62 -25.67 -7.20
N LEU A 559 0.86 -25.57 -6.10
CA LEU A 559 0.07 -26.68 -5.52
C LEU A 559 -1.21 -27.03 -6.27
N PRO A 560 -2.00 -26.08 -6.80
CA PRO A 560 -3.08 -26.37 -7.75
C PRO A 560 -2.65 -27.26 -8.92
N SER A 561 -1.36 -27.27 -9.29
CA SER A 561 -0.77 -28.06 -10.38
C SER A 561 -0.37 -29.49 -10.00
N ILE A 562 -0.59 -29.91 -8.74
CA ILE A 562 -0.41 -31.27 -8.24
C ILE A 562 -1.77 -32.00 -8.23
N PRO A 563 -1.85 -33.28 -8.69
CA PRO A 563 -3.10 -34.03 -8.73
C PRO A 563 -3.84 -34.05 -7.38
N GLU A 564 -5.17 -33.95 -7.43
CA GLU A 564 -6.07 -33.85 -6.26
C GLU A 564 -5.86 -35.00 -5.25
N SER A 565 -5.47 -36.19 -5.74
CA SER A 565 -5.16 -37.37 -4.92
C SER A 565 -3.98 -37.15 -3.96
N ASP A 566 -2.97 -36.38 -4.34
CA ASP A 566 -1.81 -36.13 -3.49
C ASP A 566 -2.10 -35.02 -2.46
N LYS A 567 -2.95 -34.04 -2.80
CA LYS A 567 -3.42 -33.02 -1.85
C LYS A 567 -4.22 -33.65 -0.71
N ILE A 568 -5.16 -34.54 -1.05
CA ILE A 568 -5.96 -35.29 -0.07
C ILE A 568 -5.04 -36.10 0.84
N ARG A 569 -4.05 -36.82 0.28
CA ARG A 569 -3.12 -37.64 1.07
C ARG A 569 -2.24 -36.83 2.03
N ILE A 570 -1.78 -35.65 1.61
CA ILE A 570 -1.02 -34.73 2.47
C ILE A 570 -1.91 -34.22 3.61
N MET A 571 -3.12 -33.77 3.29
CA MET A 571 -4.07 -33.22 4.27
C MET A 571 -4.56 -34.28 5.27
N GLU A 572 -4.85 -35.49 4.80
CA GLU A 572 -5.19 -36.65 5.64
C GLU A 572 -4.03 -37.02 6.58
N SER A 573 -2.79 -37.06 6.09
CA SER A 573 -1.62 -37.42 6.92
C SER A 573 -1.39 -36.43 8.07
N ILE A 574 -1.70 -35.15 7.83
CA ILE A 574 -1.61 -34.05 8.79
C ILE A 574 -2.74 -34.14 9.83
N ILE A 575 -3.99 -34.30 9.37
CA ILE A 575 -5.17 -34.41 10.23
C ILE A 575 -5.04 -35.65 11.12
N MET A 576 -4.62 -36.80 10.57
CA MET A 576 -4.36 -38.04 11.31
C MET A 576 -3.28 -37.88 12.39
N LYS A 577 -2.19 -37.16 12.09
CA LYS A 577 -1.12 -36.87 13.07
C LYS A 577 -1.55 -35.96 14.23
N LYS A 578 -2.50 -35.05 14.01
CA LYS A 578 -3.05 -34.18 15.07
C LYS A 578 -4.21 -34.83 15.84
N ALA A 579 -5.09 -35.57 15.15
CA ALA A 579 -6.22 -36.29 15.76
C ALA A 579 -5.76 -37.36 16.77
N SER A 580 -4.60 -38.00 16.53
CA SER A 580 -3.99 -38.93 17.48
C SER A 580 -3.56 -38.29 18.81
N LYS A 581 -3.36 -36.97 18.83
CA LYS A 581 -2.95 -36.19 20.03
C LYS A 581 -4.14 -35.68 20.86
N TYR A 582 -5.34 -35.62 20.27
CA TYR A 582 -6.56 -35.04 20.87
C TYR A 582 -7.60 -36.06 21.36
N LYS A 583 -7.30 -37.36 21.32
CA LYS A 583 -8.16 -38.40 21.93
C LYS A 583 -8.09 -38.34 23.47
N LYS A 584 -8.78 -37.37 24.07
CA LYS A 584 -9.28 -37.44 25.46
C LYS A 584 -10.57 -36.64 25.61
N ASN A 585 -11.67 -37.40 25.71
CA ASN A 585 -12.96 -37.08 26.33
C ASN A 585 -13.80 -35.93 25.77
N CYS A 586 -14.72 -36.26 24.85
CA CYS A 586 -16.16 -35.91 24.85
C CYS A 586 -16.79 -36.35 23.52
N ASN A 587 -18.10 -36.63 23.50
CA ASN A 587 -18.89 -36.82 22.27
C ASN A 587 -19.55 -35.47 21.91
N PRO A 588 -18.97 -34.67 21.00
CA PRO A 588 -19.55 -33.39 20.60
C PRO A 588 -20.66 -33.63 19.57
N SER A 589 -21.65 -32.75 19.53
CA SER A 589 -22.68 -32.75 18.48
C SER A 589 -22.07 -32.53 17.08
N PHE A 590 -22.76 -32.95 16.01
CA PHE A 590 -22.27 -32.78 14.62
C PHE A 590 -21.92 -31.32 14.30
N PHE A 591 -22.68 -30.36 14.84
CA PHE A 591 -22.43 -28.93 14.69
C PHE A 591 -21.18 -28.46 15.46
N GLU A 592 -20.95 -28.96 16.68
CA GLU A 592 -19.72 -28.70 17.45
C GLU A 592 -18.50 -29.35 16.81
N VAL A 593 -18.65 -30.53 16.21
CA VAL A 593 -17.60 -31.19 15.42
C VAL A 593 -17.31 -30.41 14.14
N SER A 594 -18.32 -29.89 13.44
CA SER A 594 -18.17 -29.06 12.23
C SER A 594 -17.54 -27.69 12.55
N ASN A 595 -17.93 -27.06 13.65
CA ASN A 595 -17.34 -25.80 14.12
C ASN A 595 -15.92 -25.98 14.64
N MET A 596 -15.65 -26.97 15.49
CA MET A 596 -14.28 -27.33 15.86
C MET A 596 -13.48 -27.69 14.62
N ALA A 597 -14.05 -28.44 13.67
CA ALA A 597 -13.41 -28.72 12.40
C ALA A 597 -13.14 -27.45 11.60
N SER A 598 -13.97 -26.41 11.57
CA SER A 598 -13.69 -25.19 10.79
C SER A 598 -12.62 -24.29 11.44
N MET A 599 -12.63 -24.15 12.78
CA MET A 599 -11.61 -23.45 13.55
C MET A 599 -10.27 -24.18 13.50
N VAL A 600 -10.31 -25.50 13.71
CA VAL A 600 -9.13 -26.38 13.68
C VAL A 600 -8.66 -26.54 12.24
N THR A 601 -9.48 -26.67 11.22
CA THR A 601 -8.99 -26.94 9.85
C THR A 601 -8.24 -25.77 9.26
N ASN A 602 -8.62 -24.50 9.44
CA ASN A 602 -7.81 -23.41 8.86
C ASN A 602 -6.52 -23.18 9.63
N LYS A 603 -6.62 -22.94 10.95
CA LYS A 603 -5.42 -22.74 11.79
C LYS A 603 -4.53 -23.98 11.79
N ALA A 604 -5.10 -25.19 11.91
CA ALA A 604 -4.32 -26.40 11.81
C ALA A 604 -3.84 -26.69 10.39
N SER A 605 -4.52 -26.24 9.32
CA SER A 605 -4.00 -26.29 7.95
C SER A 605 -2.80 -25.37 7.82
N THR A 606 -2.89 -24.08 8.17
CA THR A 606 -1.77 -23.13 8.12
C THR A 606 -0.62 -23.56 9.04
N GLU A 607 -0.91 -23.99 10.26
CA GLU A 607 0.10 -24.58 11.15
C GLU A 607 0.71 -25.82 10.52
N ALA A 608 -0.07 -26.65 9.83
CA ALA A 608 0.47 -27.86 9.23
C ALA A 608 1.26 -27.59 7.96
N THR A 609 0.85 -26.67 7.10
CA THR A 609 1.65 -26.25 5.95
C THR A 609 2.96 -25.64 6.42
N THR A 610 2.93 -24.91 7.52
CA THR A 610 4.12 -24.37 8.17
C THR A 610 5.01 -25.45 8.78
N LEU A 611 4.40 -26.38 9.53
CA LEU A 611 5.07 -27.41 10.32
C LEU A 611 5.44 -28.67 9.51
N TYR A 612 5.04 -28.73 8.25
CA TYR A 612 5.34 -29.83 7.34
C TYR A 612 6.35 -29.39 6.30
N ASP A 613 7.37 -30.21 6.06
CA ASP A 613 8.33 -29.97 4.99
C ASP A 613 7.77 -30.39 3.63
N HIS A 614 7.35 -29.42 2.82
CA HIS A 614 6.93 -29.68 1.43
C HIS A 614 8.07 -29.59 0.41
N THR A 615 9.34 -29.59 0.82
CA THR A 615 10.50 -29.52 -0.09
C THR A 615 10.42 -30.60 -1.17
N GLN A 616 10.20 -31.87 -0.79
CA GLN A 616 10.15 -32.97 -1.76
C GLN A 616 8.99 -32.84 -2.76
N ALA A 617 7.84 -32.34 -2.32
CA ALA A 617 6.69 -32.10 -3.19
C ALA A 617 6.99 -30.97 -4.18
N PHE A 618 7.60 -29.89 -3.70
CA PHE A 618 8.03 -28.78 -4.56
C PHE A 618 9.11 -29.21 -5.55
N ASP A 619 10.09 -30.02 -5.14
CA ASP A 619 11.11 -30.57 -6.04
C ASP A 619 10.52 -31.50 -7.11
N SER A 620 9.51 -32.29 -6.74
CA SER A 620 8.77 -33.12 -7.68
C SER A 620 8.01 -32.27 -8.70
N TYR A 621 7.38 -31.17 -8.26
CA TYR A 621 6.77 -30.18 -9.14
C TYR A 621 7.81 -29.56 -10.08
N MET A 622 8.94 -29.07 -9.58
CA MET A 622 10.01 -28.47 -10.39
C MET A 622 10.58 -29.47 -11.42
N LYS A 623 10.69 -30.75 -11.06
CA LYS A 623 11.09 -31.82 -11.99
C LYS A 623 10.03 -32.06 -13.06
N LYS A 624 8.74 -32.13 -12.69
CA LYS A 624 7.61 -32.28 -13.62
C LYS A 624 7.55 -31.13 -14.63
N MET A 625 7.78 -29.91 -14.16
CA MET A 625 7.84 -28.71 -15.02
C MET A 625 9.12 -28.60 -15.86
N GLY A 626 10.07 -29.53 -15.70
CA GLY A 626 11.32 -29.51 -16.46
C GLY A 626 12.21 -28.32 -16.12
N ALA A 627 12.12 -27.80 -14.89
CA ALA A 627 12.77 -26.56 -14.47
C ALA A 627 14.30 -26.64 -14.59
N ASN A 628 14.93 -27.71 -14.08
CA ASN A 628 16.39 -27.90 -14.17
C ASN A 628 16.86 -28.06 -15.63
N LYS A 629 16.13 -28.84 -16.44
CA LYS A 629 16.44 -29.01 -17.88
C LYS A 629 16.36 -27.67 -18.63
N THR A 630 15.42 -26.82 -18.25
CA THR A 630 15.28 -25.48 -18.82
C THR A 630 16.43 -24.59 -18.40
N ALA A 631 16.75 -24.56 -17.10
CA ALA A 631 17.85 -23.80 -16.56
C ALA A 631 19.18 -24.18 -17.25
N GLU A 632 19.49 -25.47 -17.33
CA GLU A 632 20.70 -25.98 -18.00
C GLU A 632 20.80 -25.50 -19.46
N LYS A 633 19.70 -25.54 -20.21
CA LYS A 633 19.66 -25.09 -21.62
C LYS A 633 19.97 -23.61 -21.80
N VAL A 634 19.68 -22.79 -20.79
CA VAL A 634 19.96 -21.34 -20.82
C VAL A 634 21.24 -20.98 -20.05
N GLY A 635 22.02 -21.97 -19.58
CA GLY A 635 23.25 -21.73 -18.83
C GLY A 635 23.03 -21.32 -17.38
N LEU A 636 21.89 -21.68 -16.79
CA LEU A 636 21.57 -21.49 -15.38
C LEU A 636 21.53 -22.82 -14.63
N ARG A 637 21.66 -22.74 -13.31
CA ARG A 637 21.29 -23.81 -12.39
C ARG A 637 20.46 -23.26 -11.23
N ARG A 638 19.56 -24.08 -10.70
CA ARG A 638 18.85 -23.77 -9.46
C ARG A 638 19.83 -23.92 -8.30
N ARG A 639 19.95 -22.89 -7.46
CA ARG A 639 20.83 -22.90 -6.30
C ARG A 639 20.30 -23.88 -5.25
N GLU A 640 21.18 -24.72 -4.74
CA GLU A 640 20.83 -25.68 -3.69
C GLU A 640 20.76 -25.02 -2.31
N VAL A 641 21.70 -24.12 -2.00
CA VAL A 641 21.73 -23.36 -0.73
C VAL A 641 21.50 -21.89 -1.05
N HIS A 642 20.35 -21.36 -0.68
CA HIS A 642 19.98 -19.98 -0.95
C HIS A 642 20.90 -18.99 -0.21
N LYS A 643 21.11 -17.81 -0.78
CA LYS A 643 21.94 -16.75 -0.18
C LYS A 643 21.22 -15.42 -0.06
N ILE A 644 20.02 -15.29 -0.61
CA ILE A 644 19.26 -14.04 -0.64
C ILE A 644 18.02 -14.18 0.21
N VAL A 645 17.18 -15.16 -0.11
CA VAL A 645 15.87 -15.37 0.51
C VAL A 645 15.71 -16.83 0.92
N PRO A 646 15.15 -17.15 2.09
CA PRO A 646 14.98 -18.55 2.47
C PRO A 646 14.02 -19.25 1.49
N LYS A 647 14.18 -20.57 1.33
CA LYS A 647 13.32 -21.38 0.44
C LYS A 647 11.84 -21.27 0.77
N ARG A 648 11.51 -20.88 2.00
CA ARG A 648 10.17 -20.78 2.57
C ARG A 648 10.09 -19.56 3.47
N LEU A 649 8.89 -18.98 3.59
CA LEU A 649 8.63 -17.88 4.50
C LEU A 649 8.98 -18.26 5.95
N GLY A 650 9.69 -17.34 6.61
CA GLY A 650 10.19 -17.45 7.98
C GLY A 650 11.38 -18.39 8.21
N ALA A 651 11.75 -19.24 7.23
CA ALA A 651 12.79 -20.24 7.46
C ALA A 651 14.18 -19.60 7.64
N CYS A 652 15.10 -20.32 8.31
CA CYS A 652 16.44 -19.80 8.59
C CYS A 652 17.28 -19.69 7.30
N MET A 653 18.09 -18.64 7.19
CA MET A 653 19.07 -18.49 6.10
C MET A 653 20.33 -19.35 6.26
N LYS A 654 20.59 -19.93 7.45
CA LYS A 654 21.81 -20.70 7.72
C LYS A 654 21.90 -21.95 6.85
N GLN A 655 23.10 -22.21 6.34
CA GLN A 655 23.41 -23.41 5.56
C GLN A 655 23.10 -24.67 6.37
N GLY A 656 22.23 -25.55 5.82
CA GLY A 656 21.76 -26.77 6.48
C GLY A 656 20.42 -26.62 7.23
N GLU A 657 19.98 -25.39 7.52
CA GLU A 657 18.73 -25.12 8.24
C GLU A 657 17.62 -24.56 7.33
N GLN A 658 17.92 -24.29 6.05
CA GLN A 658 16.96 -23.71 5.10
C GLN A 658 15.76 -24.60 4.75
N HIS A 659 15.88 -25.91 5.02
CA HIS A 659 14.79 -26.88 4.90
C HIS A 659 14.07 -27.11 6.22
N ASN A 660 14.61 -26.59 7.32
CA ASN A 660 14.01 -26.80 8.61
C ASN A 660 12.63 -26.14 8.62
N VAL A 661 11.71 -26.92 9.14
CA VAL A 661 10.40 -26.47 9.51
C VAL A 661 10.53 -25.35 10.53
N LEU A 662 9.63 -24.37 10.50
CA LEU A 662 9.56 -23.34 11.53
C LEU A 662 9.32 -23.97 12.90
N SER A 663 10.32 -23.92 13.78
CA SER A 663 10.16 -24.25 15.20
C SER A 663 9.75 -22.99 15.95
N LEU A 664 8.45 -22.85 16.21
CA LEU A 664 7.93 -21.74 17.01
C LEU A 664 7.60 -22.27 18.41
N GLU A 665 8.52 -22.07 19.35
CA GLU A 665 8.29 -22.41 20.76
C GLU A 665 7.47 -21.33 21.46
N ASP A 666 7.61 -20.07 21.04
CA ASP A 666 6.90 -18.94 21.62
C ASP A 666 5.44 -18.87 21.14
N GLU A 667 4.51 -18.82 22.09
CA GLU A 667 3.07 -18.79 21.82
C GLU A 667 2.63 -17.50 21.11
N ARG A 668 3.29 -16.38 21.39
CA ARG A 668 2.99 -15.11 20.74
C ARG A 668 3.46 -15.13 19.28
N ASP A 669 4.63 -15.69 18.99
CA ASP A 669 5.12 -15.81 17.62
C ASP A 669 4.22 -16.72 16.78
N ARG A 670 3.73 -17.82 17.38
CA ARG A 670 2.70 -18.67 16.76
C ARG A 670 1.41 -17.90 16.48
N HIS A 671 0.96 -17.09 17.42
CA HIS A 671 -0.24 -16.27 17.25
C HIS A 671 -0.06 -15.25 16.12
N LEU A 672 1.06 -14.53 16.09
CA LEU A 672 1.36 -13.55 15.02
C LEU A 672 1.38 -14.21 13.63
N LEU A 673 2.00 -15.37 13.49
CA LEU A 673 2.07 -16.05 12.19
C LEU A 673 0.76 -16.72 11.77
N PHE A 674 0.08 -17.40 12.70
CA PHE A 674 -1.04 -18.29 12.36
C PHE A 674 -2.42 -17.68 12.55
N ASP A 675 -2.55 -16.65 13.37
CA ASP A 675 -3.84 -16.02 13.67
C ASP A 675 -3.94 -14.62 13.07
N VAL A 676 -2.86 -13.83 13.16
CA VAL A 676 -2.78 -12.47 12.60
C VAL A 676 -2.27 -12.49 11.15
N GLY A 677 -1.29 -13.33 10.84
CA GLY A 677 -0.73 -13.46 9.49
C GLY A 677 -1.75 -13.97 8.46
N SER A 678 -1.51 -13.60 7.20
CA SER A 678 -2.33 -13.97 6.04
C SER A 678 -1.68 -15.02 5.11
N HIS A 679 -0.41 -15.39 5.36
CA HIS A 679 0.35 -16.28 4.48
C HIS A 679 -0.02 -17.75 4.64
N THR A 680 0.10 -18.51 3.55
CA THR A 680 -0.23 -19.93 3.53
C THR A 680 0.94 -20.83 3.94
N PHE A 681 2.17 -20.29 3.92
CA PHE A 681 3.45 -21.00 4.12
C PHE A 681 3.73 -22.09 3.09
N LEU A 682 2.94 -22.10 2.01
CA LEU A 682 3.12 -22.93 0.83
C LEU A 682 3.98 -22.22 -0.21
N GLU A 683 4.22 -20.92 -0.05
CA GLU A 683 5.02 -20.12 -0.94
C GLU A 683 6.48 -20.60 -0.93
N ARG A 684 7.10 -20.67 -2.11
CA ARG A 684 8.45 -21.18 -2.31
C ARG A 684 9.27 -20.21 -3.13
N TYR A 685 10.47 -19.92 -2.65
CA TYR A 685 11.45 -19.21 -3.46
C TYR A 685 12.36 -20.21 -4.19
N ALA A 686 12.84 -19.80 -5.36
CA ALA A 686 13.98 -20.41 -6.02
C ALA A 686 14.95 -19.33 -6.46
N GLU A 687 16.24 -19.60 -6.24
CA GLU A 687 17.35 -18.79 -6.73
C GLU A 687 18.00 -19.50 -7.93
N TRP A 688 18.25 -18.75 -8.99
CA TRP A 688 18.88 -19.25 -10.22
C TRP A 688 20.18 -18.49 -10.46
N GLU A 689 21.26 -19.22 -10.68
CA GLU A 689 22.58 -18.65 -10.88
C GLU A 689 23.23 -19.18 -12.16
N ILE A 690 24.18 -18.40 -12.70
CA ILE A 690 24.92 -18.74 -13.90
C ILE A 690 25.84 -19.93 -13.61
N VAL A 691 25.87 -20.89 -14.54
CA VAL A 691 26.85 -21.97 -14.51
C VAL A 691 28.18 -21.41 -15.00
N ALA A 692 29.18 -21.36 -14.12
CA ALA A 692 30.53 -20.88 -14.40
C ALA A 692 31.28 -21.79 -15.38
#